data_AF-A0A3L7VQS7-F1
#
_entry.id   AF-A0A3L7VQS7-F1
#
_cell.length_a   1.000
_cell.length_b   1.000
_cell.length_c   1.000
_cell.angle_alpha   90.00
_cell.angle_beta   90.00
_cell.angle_gamma   90.00
#
_symmetry.space_group_name_H-M   'P 1'
#
loop_
_entity.id
_entity.type
_entity.pdbx_description
1 polymer ?
#
loop_
_entity_poly.entity_id
_entity_poly.type
_entity_poly.pdbx_seq_one_letter_code
_entity_poly.pdbx_strand_id
1 'polypeptide(L)'
;MTSPIARFLLIILVAIGFVFFVDHSVINPSPNSSGRDSKSPISASDKPPVLEWPAKPVHLVTNKTSSHRELVKKNQRSSKSEKLVFQRFSDWCSRYTAATNSSARQELEIEGIQIATERQVEMLDLIAADPEHALLQAIPRHLRGKLPLSLVALIEEPLSGRGDFGVLAAIGKAADQPPTTPLYRTVSLGERAWRAYTFGVALERSTLTDIPLHGIALGGLFALDPNPIRRLESEEREQLNGTLADAVCSVAGTAAAEFGTATAIDTGGEIAWLCGDLHLQEVTAKALAGLNDSGNGLDVEGTFRMKSAYTGGIKRLLILRVDFSDLPGVPLSAATATNMLAGINSFYREQSFGKTGFQPLGSGSALTATLRMPKTAAVYGAGDASLLRTDARAAARTAGFNTALFDFDLICMGAVPGFNWAGLGYIGAPGAWIRSSFDASGGVPSHELGHNLGLLHANFWDTGGQSVTGAGSNVAYGDSFDTMGNAGAGKRHFNARYKNYLGWMPTAEVRTVTSSGTYRVWAHDLTNAATTRALRIAKNNQTNYWLEFRQQFTDRPALMSGLGLRWARSGNQSSLLLDTTPGTADGKNDSALLIGRTFSDTASDIHITPVAKGGTVPESLDVVIQIGRFTNNLPPIALLAASSTSLPVNGVVTLTATATDPEKDPLAYSWDFGDGTIIAANTPKVTHAWTTVGEYVAYCRVSDMKGGVAIRSIPIRVGNPATVRIAGQVTRGGHPLQGIRVEVSNTRQAYTDSDGFYTLTGLTRGIYTVKAISEGLMFNSAGFTNPVSVQANQTGVDFESFAAGDLATVSIVPLGAQWRYYDKGNLTTSAWRQSSFDDTGWSRGAAPLGYGDDNIITTVGYGGVASAKYITTWFRHSFRIDDLSGFQSITLGLIRDDGAAVYLNGREIFRSNMPTGTLLASTLASSATGGTDETALFEAELPSTLFVGGSNILAVEVHQSSTNSSDMRFNLRISGLLRPTQRAPAIVLTPQSGSLRIAWTITAIGYVLQESDVPDGLWQLGEGPMGTEAGLNFTVVSATNSTRFFRLSKP
;
A
#
# COMPACT_ATOMS: atom_id res chain seq x y z
N MET A 1 44.30 48.37 10.52
CA MET A 1 44.94 49.46 11.30
C MET A 1 44.13 49.67 12.59
N THR A 2 44.68 50.42 13.55
CA THR A 2 43.98 50.97 14.74
C THR A 2 43.11 50.02 15.58
N SER A 3 43.72 49.53 16.66
CA SER A 3 43.11 49.17 17.96
C SER A 3 42.89 50.49 18.79
N PRO A 4 42.69 50.55 20.14
CA PRO A 4 42.76 49.50 21.19
C PRO A 4 41.79 49.67 22.42
N ILE A 5 42.13 48.94 23.51
CA ILE A 5 41.83 49.21 24.95
C ILE A 5 40.40 48.91 25.44
N ALA A 6 40.13 48.27 26.60
CA ALA A 6 40.87 47.37 27.53
C ALA A 6 39.80 46.77 28.52
N ARG A 7 40.00 46.18 29.71
CA ARG A 7 41.12 45.77 30.61
C ARG A 7 40.50 44.82 31.69
N PHE A 8 41.20 44.03 32.53
CA PHE A 8 42.21 42.95 32.36
C PHE A 8 42.31 42.20 33.73
N LEU A 9 42.99 41.04 33.82
CA LEU A 9 43.30 40.23 35.05
C LEU A 9 42.15 39.41 35.72
N LEU A 10 42.38 38.26 36.39
CA LEU A 10 43.43 37.20 36.26
C LEU A 10 43.12 35.95 37.16
N ILE A 11 43.66 34.77 36.79
CA ILE A 11 43.96 33.55 37.64
C ILE A 11 42.74 32.76 38.21
N ILE A 12 42.59 31.41 38.11
CA ILE A 12 43.44 30.19 38.31
C ILE A 12 43.49 29.76 39.79
N LEU A 13 43.50 28.48 40.23
CA LEU A 13 43.04 27.14 39.77
C LEU A 13 43.38 26.17 40.94
N VAL A 14 42.68 25.01 41.07
CA VAL A 14 43.21 23.75 41.68
C VAL A 14 43.56 23.79 43.20
N ALA A 15 43.63 22.70 43.97
CA ALA A 15 42.82 21.47 44.14
C ALA A 15 43.31 20.79 45.47
N ILE A 16 42.94 19.52 45.71
CA ILE A 16 43.41 18.66 46.83
C ILE A 16 42.83 19.08 48.21
N GLY A 17 42.42 18.19 49.13
CA GLY A 17 42.28 16.73 49.07
C GLY A 17 42.86 16.02 50.31
N PHE A 18 42.24 14.90 50.72
CA PHE A 18 42.70 13.93 51.75
C PHE A 18 42.73 14.40 53.24
N VAL A 19 42.46 13.58 54.29
CA VAL A 19 41.80 12.25 54.44
C VAL A 19 41.64 11.85 55.95
N PHE A 20 40.87 10.78 56.26
CA PHE A 20 40.86 9.96 57.51
C PHE A 20 40.36 10.61 58.85
N PHE A 21 39.74 9.91 59.83
CA PHE A 21 39.27 8.51 59.98
C PHE A 21 38.25 8.35 61.16
N VAL A 22 37.54 7.20 61.22
CA VAL A 22 36.91 6.51 62.40
C VAL A 22 35.70 7.17 63.11
N ASP A 23 34.51 6.81 62.61
CA ASP A 23 33.46 6.04 63.30
C ASP A 23 33.19 6.20 64.82
N HIS A 24 31.94 6.54 65.19
CA HIS A 24 31.09 5.66 66.04
C HIS A 24 29.59 6.03 66.09
N SER A 25 28.75 5.09 65.64
CA SER A 25 27.43 4.67 66.17
C SER A 25 26.34 5.67 66.69
N VAL A 26 25.25 5.76 65.89
CA VAL A 26 23.81 5.68 66.31
C VAL A 26 23.15 6.87 67.07
N ILE A 27 21.81 6.93 66.99
CA ILE A 27 20.81 7.81 67.67
C ILE A 27 20.46 9.14 66.97
N ASN A 28 19.44 9.04 66.09
CA ASN A 28 18.42 10.07 65.81
C ASN A 28 17.31 10.00 66.91
N PRO A 29 16.30 10.91 67.04
CA PRO A 29 15.75 11.80 66.01
C PRO A 29 15.33 13.25 66.45
N SER A 30 14.72 13.96 65.49
CA SER A 30 13.89 15.19 65.63
C SER A 30 12.67 15.01 66.57
N PRO A 31 12.02 16.11 67.01
CA PRO A 31 10.67 16.35 66.49
C PRO A 31 10.24 17.82 66.28
N ASN A 32 9.48 18.08 65.20
CA ASN A 32 8.29 18.95 65.11
C ASN A 32 7.77 18.95 63.65
N SER A 33 6.48 18.93 63.34
CA SER A 33 5.27 18.76 64.16
C SER A 33 4.08 18.28 63.30
N SER A 34 3.09 17.61 63.94
CA SER A 34 1.66 17.41 63.54
C SER A 34 1.21 17.59 62.07
N GLY A 35 0.43 16.69 61.46
CA GLY A 35 -0.18 15.45 61.96
C GLY A 35 -1.45 15.09 61.19
N ARG A 36 -1.50 13.90 60.57
CA ARG A 36 -2.76 13.26 60.13
C ARG A 36 -3.13 12.21 61.16
N ASP A 37 -4.39 12.17 61.57
CA ASP A 37 -4.91 11.02 62.29
C ASP A 37 -5.44 9.94 61.33
N SER A 38 -5.50 8.70 61.81
CA SER A 38 -5.53 7.51 60.95
C SER A 38 -6.68 6.55 61.24
N LYS A 39 -7.03 5.73 60.24
CA LYS A 39 -7.56 4.39 60.47
C LYS A 39 -6.80 3.40 59.58
N SER A 40 -6.24 2.40 60.24
CA SER A 40 -5.39 1.36 59.63
C SER A 40 -6.23 0.09 59.36
N PRO A 41 -5.67 -1.08 59.01
CA PRO A 41 -5.82 -1.61 57.66
C PRO A 41 -6.64 -2.90 57.58
N ILE A 42 -6.99 -3.30 56.35
CA ILE A 42 -7.47 -4.66 56.05
C ILE A 42 -6.32 -5.46 55.41
N SER A 43 -6.34 -6.77 55.61
CA SER A 43 -5.22 -7.70 55.41
C SER A 43 -4.83 -7.95 53.94
N ALA A 44 -3.58 -8.35 53.74
CA ALA A 44 -3.07 -8.81 52.45
C ALA A 44 -3.52 -10.25 52.13
N SER A 45 -4.64 -10.36 51.43
CA SER A 45 -5.02 -11.50 50.59
C SER A 45 -5.64 -10.97 49.29
N ASP A 46 -5.65 -11.78 48.23
CA ASP A 46 -6.22 -11.46 46.91
C ASP A 46 -5.51 -10.34 46.13
N LYS A 47 -4.32 -10.68 45.60
CA LYS A 47 -3.81 -10.03 44.39
C LYS A 47 -4.61 -10.56 43.18
N PRO A 48 -5.18 -9.72 42.30
CA PRO A 48 -5.59 -10.19 40.98
C PRO A 48 -4.36 -10.66 40.20
N PRO A 49 -4.49 -11.65 39.30
CA PRO A 49 -3.36 -12.16 38.52
C PRO A 49 -2.82 -11.07 37.58
N VAL A 50 -1.50 -10.99 37.47
CA VAL A 50 -0.85 -10.25 36.37
C VAL A 50 -1.16 -11.01 35.10
N LEU A 51 -1.90 -10.40 34.18
CA LEU A 51 -2.26 -11.04 32.91
C LEU A 51 -1.00 -11.15 32.03
N GLU A 52 -0.49 -12.36 31.83
CA GLU A 52 0.58 -12.61 30.87
C GLU A 52 0.09 -12.32 29.45
N TRP A 53 0.98 -11.82 28.59
CA TRP A 53 0.71 -11.74 27.16
C TRP A 53 0.47 -13.14 26.58
N PRO A 54 -0.55 -13.35 25.74
CA PRO A 54 -0.70 -14.61 25.02
C PRO A 54 0.50 -14.80 24.09
N ALA A 55 1.37 -15.76 24.41
CA ALA A 55 2.63 -16.04 23.70
C ALA A 55 2.45 -16.73 22.33
N LYS A 56 1.39 -16.37 21.60
CA LYS A 56 1.11 -16.77 20.22
C LYS A 56 0.71 -15.54 19.43
N PRO A 57 1.30 -15.28 18.25
CA PRO A 57 0.76 -14.27 17.37
C PRO A 57 -0.65 -14.68 16.93
N VAL A 58 -1.65 -13.87 17.29
CA VAL A 58 -2.91 -13.81 16.53
C VAL A 58 -2.53 -13.59 15.06
N HIS A 59 -3.23 -14.22 14.13
CA HIS A 59 -2.87 -14.23 12.71
C HIS A 59 -2.97 -12.83 12.07
N LEU A 60 -1.95 -12.02 12.28
CA LEU A 60 -1.67 -10.82 11.50
C LEU A 60 -1.59 -11.24 10.04
N VAL A 61 -2.64 -10.90 9.29
CA VAL A 61 -2.67 -11.01 7.84
C VAL A 61 -1.62 -10.03 7.32
N THR A 62 -0.41 -10.54 7.08
CA THR A 62 0.59 -9.81 6.30
C THR A 62 -0.06 -9.37 4.99
N ASN A 63 0.09 -8.10 4.63
CA ASN A 63 -0.44 -7.55 3.38
C ASN A 63 0.33 -8.09 2.17
N LYS A 64 0.16 -9.38 1.88
CA LYS A 64 0.24 -9.89 0.52
C LYS A 64 -0.95 -9.34 -0.26
N THR A 65 -0.70 -9.02 -1.52
CA THR A 65 -1.64 -8.44 -2.48
C THR A 65 -2.93 -9.25 -2.60
N SER A 66 -3.92 -8.92 -1.77
CA SER A 66 -5.31 -9.36 -1.90
C SER A 66 -6.07 -8.37 -2.76
N SER A 67 -6.92 -8.87 -3.64
CA SER A 67 -7.65 -8.04 -4.60
C SER A 67 -8.67 -7.15 -3.88
N HIS A 68 -9.01 -6.00 -4.50
CA HIS A 68 -10.04 -5.09 -3.97
C HIS A 68 -11.39 -5.82 -3.79
N ARG A 69 -11.66 -6.87 -4.57
CA ARG A 69 -12.83 -7.76 -4.45
C ARG A 69 -12.79 -8.66 -3.21
N GLU A 70 -11.62 -9.12 -2.78
CA GLU A 70 -11.48 -9.93 -1.56
C GLU A 70 -11.61 -9.07 -0.30
N LEU A 71 -11.06 -7.85 -0.31
CA LEU A 71 -11.25 -6.88 0.78
C LEU A 71 -12.74 -6.57 0.96
N VAL A 72 -13.48 -6.29 -0.13
CA VAL A 72 -14.94 -6.07 -0.07
C VAL A 72 -15.68 -7.33 0.41
N LYS A 73 -15.39 -8.53 -0.11
CA LYS A 73 -16.00 -9.78 0.37
C LYS A 73 -15.69 -10.06 1.86
N LYS A 74 -14.48 -9.75 2.33
CA LYS A 74 -14.05 -9.98 3.72
C LYS A 74 -14.72 -8.99 4.68
N ASN A 75 -14.72 -7.70 4.35
CA ASN A 75 -15.41 -6.67 5.15
C ASN A 75 -16.94 -6.90 5.18
N GLN A 76 -17.53 -7.45 4.11
CA GLN A 76 -18.95 -7.86 4.13
C GLN A 76 -19.21 -9.12 4.98
N ARG A 77 -18.23 -10.02 5.14
CA ARG A 77 -18.35 -11.19 6.03
C ARG A 77 -18.12 -10.82 7.51
N SER A 78 -17.14 -9.96 7.85
CA SER A 78 -16.96 -9.48 9.23
C SER A 78 -18.16 -8.66 9.68
N SER A 79 -18.53 -7.61 8.93
CA SER A 79 -19.55 -6.63 9.33
C SER A 79 -20.96 -7.17 9.56
N LYS A 80 -21.24 -8.44 9.24
CA LYS A 80 -22.50 -9.12 9.60
C LYS A 80 -22.38 -9.97 10.89
N SER A 81 -21.20 -10.49 11.21
CA SER A 81 -20.89 -11.14 12.49
C SER A 81 -20.68 -10.09 13.59
N GLU A 82 -19.78 -9.15 13.32
CA GLU A 82 -19.43 -7.95 14.07
C GLU A 82 -20.69 -7.21 14.58
N LYS A 83 -21.60 -6.80 13.66
CA LYS A 83 -22.87 -6.15 14.03
C LYS A 83 -23.77 -7.01 14.90
N LEU A 84 -23.81 -8.32 14.70
CA LEU A 84 -24.62 -9.23 15.52
C LEU A 84 -24.04 -9.35 16.94
N VAL A 85 -22.72 -9.34 17.10
CA VAL A 85 -22.04 -9.35 18.40
C VAL A 85 -22.26 -8.02 19.15
N PHE A 86 -22.05 -6.88 18.48
CA PHE A 86 -22.32 -5.56 19.08
C PHE A 86 -23.81 -5.38 19.46
N GLN A 87 -24.74 -5.81 18.60
CA GLN A 87 -26.17 -5.76 18.89
C GLN A 87 -26.54 -6.68 20.08
N ARG A 88 -26.11 -7.95 20.08
CA ARG A 88 -26.36 -8.89 21.20
C ARG A 88 -25.86 -8.33 22.54
N PHE A 89 -24.74 -7.61 22.55
CA PHE A 89 -24.24 -6.97 23.76
C PHE A 89 -25.10 -5.78 24.21
N SER A 90 -25.62 -4.97 23.27
CA SER A 90 -26.56 -3.87 23.56
C SER A 90 -27.90 -4.39 24.10
N ASP A 91 -28.44 -5.43 23.49
CA ASP A 91 -29.67 -6.11 23.93
C ASP A 91 -29.48 -6.77 25.32
N TRP A 92 -28.28 -7.31 25.59
CA TRP A 92 -27.90 -7.79 26.91
C TRP A 92 -27.80 -6.67 27.95
N CYS A 93 -27.12 -5.56 27.66
CA CYS A 93 -27.03 -4.40 28.54
C CYS A 93 -28.42 -3.85 28.91
N SER A 94 -29.35 -3.84 27.94
CA SER A 94 -30.74 -3.42 28.14
C SER A 94 -31.49 -4.35 29.09
N ARG A 95 -31.30 -5.67 28.98
CA ARG A 95 -31.88 -6.66 29.92
C ARG A 95 -31.26 -6.57 31.31
N TYR A 96 -29.95 -6.44 31.40
CA TYR A 96 -29.23 -6.36 32.68
C TYR A 96 -29.60 -5.11 33.48
N THR A 97 -29.69 -3.95 32.82
CA THR A 97 -30.08 -2.70 33.48
C THR A 97 -31.55 -2.65 33.87
N ALA A 98 -32.44 -3.34 33.15
CA ALA A 98 -33.85 -3.51 33.50
C ALA A 98 -34.12 -4.52 34.64
N ALA A 99 -33.19 -5.45 34.92
CA ALA A 99 -33.39 -6.48 35.93
C ALA A 99 -33.45 -5.91 37.37
N THR A 100 -34.53 -6.18 38.10
CA THR A 100 -34.82 -5.60 39.43
C THR A 100 -34.49 -6.49 40.62
N ASN A 101 -34.22 -7.79 40.42
CA ASN A 101 -33.84 -8.73 41.49
C ASN A 101 -32.42 -9.28 41.28
N SER A 102 -31.82 -9.79 42.36
CA SER A 102 -30.42 -10.24 42.37
C SER A 102 -30.17 -11.52 41.56
N SER A 103 -31.07 -12.52 41.64
CA SER A 103 -30.91 -13.80 40.95
C SER A 103 -30.89 -13.63 39.42
N ALA A 104 -31.83 -12.83 38.87
CA ALA A 104 -31.87 -12.54 37.44
C ALA A 104 -30.60 -11.79 36.96
N ARG A 105 -30.00 -10.95 37.81
CA ARG A 105 -28.71 -10.31 37.48
C ARG A 105 -27.55 -11.30 37.48
N GLN A 106 -27.52 -12.28 38.38
CA GLN A 106 -26.47 -13.31 38.41
C GLN A 106 -26.53 -14.23 37.18
N GLU A 107 -27.72 -14.63 36.74
CA GLU A 107 -27.90 -15.40 35.51
C GLU A 107 -27.46 -14.60 34.26
N LEU A 108 -27.89 -13.34 34.17
CA LEU A 108 -27.47 -12.43 33.09
C LEU A 108 -25.97 -12.13 33.14
N GLU A 109 -25.32 -12.11 34.31
CA GLU A 109 -23.87 -11.84 34.41
C GLU A 109 -23.03 -12.94 33.76
N ILE A 110 -23.44 -14.21 33.87
CA ILE A 110 -22.79 -15.35 33.19
C ILE A 110 -22.92 -15.22 31.67
N GLU A 111 -24.12 -14.91 31.17
CA GLU A 111 -24.36 -14.63 29.75
C GLU A 111 -23.53 -13.43 29.26
N GLY A 112 -23.46 -12.39 30.09
CA GLY A 112 -22.73 -11.15 29.84
C GLY A 112 -21.24 -11.35 29.70
N ILE A 113 -20.62 -12.20 30.50
CA ILE A 113 -19.19 -12.56 30.38
C ILE A 113 -18.91 -13.19 29.01
N GLN A 114 -19.77 -14.10 28.53
CA GLN A 114 -19.58 -14.71 27.22
C GLN A 114 -19.71 -13.69 26.09
N ILE A 115 -20.81 -12.91 26.06
CA ILE A 115 -21.04 -11.92 24.99
C ILE A 115 -19.99 -10.80 25.04
N ALA A 116 -19.53 -10.40 26.23
CA ALA A 116 -18.42 -9.45 26.38
C ALA A 116 -17.09 -10.01 25.85
N THR A 117 -16.82 -11.30 26.03
CA THR A 117 -15.61 -11.95 25.48
C THR A 117 -15.66 -12.03 23.96
N GLU A 118 -16.82 -12.37 23.38
CA GLU A 118 -17.05 -12.33 21.93
C GLU A 118 -16.85 -10.89 21.38
N ARG A 119 -17.43 -9.89 22.06
CA ARG A 119 -17.28 -8.46 21.70
C ARG A 119 -15.87 -7.93 21.91
N GLN A 120 -15.09 -8.45 22.85
CA GLN A 120 -13.72 -8.02 23.09
C GLN A 120 -12.82 -8.26 21.86
N VAL A 121 -12.97 -9.42 21.22
CA VAL A 121 -12.19 -9.78 20.02
C VAL A 121 -12.56 -8.87 18.85
N GLU A 122 -13.86 -8.74 18.54
CA GLU A 122 -14.35 -7.89 17.45
C GLU A 122 -13.98 -6.40 17.68
N MET A 123 -14.05 -5.89 18.92
CA MET A 123 -13.66 -4.50 19.24
C MET A 123 -12.14 -4.27 19.15
N LEU A 124 -11.29 -5.26 19.45
CA LEU A 124 -9.84 -5.13 19.28
C LEU A 124 -9.45 -5.04 17.79
N ASP A 125 -10.04 -5.88 16.94
CA ASP A 125 -9.84 -5.81 15.50
C ASP A 125 -10.45 -4.51 14.92
N LEU A 126 -11.61 -4.07 15.41
CA LEU A 126 -12.25 -2.83 14.97
C LEU A 126 -11.42 -1.58 15.35
N ILE A 127 -10.88 -1.49 16.57
CA ILE A 127 -9.96 -0.41 16.96
C ILE A 127 -8.74 -0.34 16.01
N ALA A 128 -8.23 -1.50 15.59
CA ALA A 128 -7.05 -1.58 14.73
C ALA A 128 -7.34 -1.30 13.24
N ALA A 129 -8.54 -1.62 12.76
CA ALA A 129 -8.94 -1.49 11.35
C ALA A 129 -9.69 -0.18 11.05
N ASP A 130 -10.60 0.24 11.93
CA ASP A 130 -11.48 1.39 11.78
C ASP A 130 -11.78 2.05 13.15
N PRO A 131 -10.87 2.90 13.65
CA PRO A 131 -11.02 3.55 14.96
C PRO A 131 -12.19 4.55 15.02
N GLU A 132 -12.73 4.99 13.88
CA GLU A 132 -13.91 5.86 13.82
C GLU A 132 -15.17 5.05 14.14
N HIS A 133 -15.35 3.90 13.48
CA HIS A 133 -16.43 2.97 13.82
C HIS A 133 -16.25 2.35 15.22
N ALA A 134 -15.02 2.13 15.69
CA ALA A 134 -14.77 1.67 17.07
C ALA A 134 -15.32 2.65 18.13
N LEU A 135 -15.10 3.95 17.96
CA LEU A 135 -15.68 4.98 18.85
C LEU A 135 -17.21 5.01 18.77
N LEU A 136 -17.80 4.77 17.60
CA LEU A 136 -19.25 4.68 17.42
C LEU A 136 -19.87 3.40 18.02
N GLN A 137 -19.09 2.34 18.24
CA GLN A 137 -19.51 1.10 18.92
C GLN A 137 -19.17 1.09 20.43
N ALA A 138 -18.63 2.18 20.97
CA ALA A 138 -18.26 2.31 22.37
C ALA A 138 -19.49 2.27 23.30
N ILE A 139 -19.35 1.62 24.46
CA ILE A 139 -20.38 1.62 25.50
C ILE A 139 -20.44 3.02 26.15
N PRO A 140 -21.61 3.69 26.18
CA PRO A 140 -21.77 4.98 26.84
C PRO A 140 -21.30 4.96 28.29
N ARG A 141 -20.66 6.05 28.73
CA ARG A 141 -20.03 6.18 30.06
C ARG A 141 -21.05 5.93 31.18
N HIS A 142 -22.25 6.48 31.05
CA HIS A 142 -23.34 6.29 32.01
C HIS A 142 -23.88 4.84 32.05
N LEU A 143 -23.71 4.06 30.98
CA LEU A 143 -24.13 2.66 30.90
C LEU A 143 -23.03 1.76 31.47
N ARG A 144 -21.75 1.99 31.13
CA ARG A 144 -20.60 1.25 31.68
C ARG A 144 -20.59 1.25 33.21
N GLY A 145 -20.92 2.38 33.83
CA GLY A 145 -21.04 2.50 35.30
C GLY A 145 -22.16 1.69 35.97
N LYS A 146 -23.05 1.05 35.18
CA LYS A 146 -24.16 0.19 35.67
C LYS A 146 -23.89 -1.31 35.46
N LEU A 147 -22.79 -1.68 34.79
CA LEU A 147 -22.44 -3.07 34.46
C LEU A 147 -21.68 -3.75 35.61
N PRO A 148 -21.70 -5.10 35.73
CA PRO A 148 -21.02 -5.80 36.80
C PRO A 148 -19.49 -5.77 36.62
N LEU A 149 -18.76 -5.78 37.75
CA LEU A 149 -17.29 -5.63 37.79
C LEU A 149 -16.55 -6.74 37.03
N SER A 150 -17.15 -7.92 36.91
CA SER A 150 -16.63 -9.07 36.15
C SER A 150 -16.41 -8.76 34.66
N LEU A 151 -17.19 -7.86 34.07
CA LEU A 151 -17.05 -7.47 32.66
C LEU A 151 -16.03 -6.35 32.45
N VAL A 152 -15.64 -5.59 33.47
CA VAL A 152 -14.90 -4.31 33.33
C VAL A 152 -13.56 -4.45 32.59
N ALA A 153 -12.92 -5.63 32.67
CA ALA A 153 -11.69 -5.96 31.94
C ALA A 153 -11.91 -6.50 30.51
N LEU A 154 -13.13 -6.92 30.17
CA LEU A 154 -13.51 -7.43 28.86
C LEU A 154 -13.95 -6.32 27.88
N ILE A 155 -14.47 -5.21 28.42
CA ILE A 155 -15.02 -4.08 27.65
C ILE A 155 -14.19 -2.81 27.80
N GLU A 156 -14.16 -1.98 26.76
CA GLU A 156 -13.29 -0.82 26.58
C GLU A 156 -13.45 0.29 27.62
N GLU A 157 -12.32 0.80 28.10
CA GLU A 157 -12.23 1.87 29.09
C GLU A 157 -12.31 3.25 28.38
N PRO A 158 -13.35 4.05 28.61
CA PRO A 158 -13.48 5.37 28.00
C PRO A 158 -12.61 6.39 28.74
N LEU A 159 -11.55 6.84 28.10
CA LEU A 159 -10.52 7.70 28.70
C LEU A 159 -10.62 9.14 28.21
N SER A 160 -10.21 10.07 29.08
CA SER A 160 -10.06 11.49 28.79
C SER A 160 -9.05 12.08 29.77
N GLY A 161 -8.19 12.99 29.31
CA GLY A 161 -7.16 13.61 30.14
C GLY A 161 -6.20 14.46 29.32
N ARG A 162 -5.18 15.04 29.97
CA ARG A 162 -3.98 15.56 29.28
C ARG A 162 -2.88 14.51 29.23
N GLY A 163 -2.11 14.51 28.15
CA GLY A 163 -0.96 13.63 28.00
C GLY A 163 -0.29 13.71 26.64
N ASP A 164 0.48 12.68 26.30
CA ASP A 164 1.34 12.68 25.13
C ASP A 164 0.73 11.84 23.99
N PHE A 165 0.76 12.40 22.79
CA PHE A 165 0.45 11.72 21.54
C PHE A 165 1.75 11.47 20.78
N GLY A 166 2.26 10.24 20.86
CA GLY A 166 3.46 9.82 20.18
C GLY A 166 3.19 9.46 18.72
N VAL A 167 4.03 9.93 17.80
CA VAL A 167 4.06 9.46 16.42
C VAL A 167 5.49 8.98 16.15
N LEU A 168 5.68 7.67 15.96
CA LEU A 168 6.99 7.03 15.91
C LEU A 168 7.23 6.37 14.55
N ALA A 169 8.40 6.61 13.99
CA ALA A 169 8.89 5.90 12.81
C ALA A 169 10.03 4.96 13.18
N ALA A 170 10.12 3.83 12.48
CA ALA A 170 10.98 2.71 12.87
C ALA A 170 11.57 1.97 11.66
N ILE A 171 12.90 1.85 11.60
CA ILE A 171 13.58 1.07 10.57
C ILE A 171 13.69 -0.41 10.98
N GLY A 172 13.10 -1.30 10.19
CA GLY A 172 13.23 -2.75 10.38
C GLY A 172 14.64 -3.27 10.09
N LYS A 173 15.05 -4.33 10.80
CA LYS A 173 16.26 -5.09 10.47
C LYS A 173 15.86 -6.33 9.66
N ALA A 174 16.52 -6.57 8.52
CA ALA A 174 16.06 -7.54 7.52
C ALA A 174 16.00 -9.02 7.97
N ALA A 175 16.62 -9.36 9.10
CA ALA A 175 16.60 -10.70 9.70
C ALA A 175 15.51 -10.89 10.77
N ASP A 176 14.86 -9.81 11.22
CA ASP A 176 13.95 -9.83 12.36
C ASP A 176 12.51 -10.12 11.88
N GLN A 177 11.73 -10.85 12.69
CA GLN A 177 10.37 -11.31 12.34
C GLN A 177 9.41 -11.15 13.53
N PRO A 178 8.14 -10.74 13.31
CA PRO A 178 7.59 -10.22 12.05
C PRO A 178 8.22 -8.87 11.64
N PRO A 179 8.07 -8.44 10.37
CA PRO A 179 8.62 -7.16 9.91
C PRO A 179 8.10 -5.95 10.70
N THR A 180 8.98 -5.00 10.98
CA THR A 180 8.65 -3.75 11.69
C THR A 180 7.56 -2.96 10.98
N THR A 181 6.56 -2.47 11.74
CA THR A 181 5.63 -1.44 11.25
C THR A 181 6.41 -0.13 11.09
N PRO A 182 6.53 0.45 9.87
CA PRO A 182 7.43 1.59 9.66
C PRO A 182 6.94 2.89 10.32
N LEU A 183 5.63 3.04 10.53
CA LEU A 183 5.02 4.19 11.21
C LEU A 183 3.94 3.66 12.15
N TYR A 184 3.97 4.08 13.42
CA TYR A 184 2.90 3.81 14.38
C TYR A 184 2.69 4.99 15.33
N ARG A 185 1.62 4.94 16.12
CA ARG A 185 1.25 6.00 17.05
C ARG A 185 1.04 5.43 18.46
N THR A 186 1.19 6.29 19.46
CA THR A 186 0.90 5.98 20.86
C THR A 186 0.14 7.11 21.53
N VAL A 187 -0.61 6.77 22.56
CA VAL A 187 -1.21 7.72 23.51
C VAL A 187 -0.69 7.35 24.90
N SER A 188 -0.32 8.35 25.69
CA SER A 188 0.08 8.18 27.09
C SER A 188 -0.72 9.13 27.97
N LEU A 189 -1.35 8.61 29.02
CA LEU A 189 -2.12 9.36 30.02
C LEU A 189 -1.63 8.95 31.42
N GLY A 190 -0.99 9.89 32.13
CA GLY A 190 -0.26 9.58 33.36
C GLY A 190 0.86 8.56 33.10
N GLU A 191 0.91 7.50 33.90
CA GLU A 191 1.89 6.41 33.76
C GLU A 191 1.47 5.31 32.76
N ARG A 192 0.28 5.41 32.16
CA ARG A 192 -0.27 4.40 31.24
C ARG A 192 -0.05 4.82 29.79
N ALA A 193 0.32 3.87 28.94
CA ALA A 193 0.54 4.09 27.50
C ALA A 193 -0.07 2.95 26.67
N TRP A 194 -0.52 3.28 25.46
CA TRP A 194 -1.23 2.38 24.53
C TRP A 194 -0.77 2.58 23.08
N ARG A 195 -0.93 1.55 22.24
CA ARG A 195 -0.78 1.68 20.78
C ARG A 195 -2.03 2.36 20.20
N ALA A 196 -1.86 3.55 19.64
CA ALA A 196 -2.95 4.39 19.20
C ALA A 196 -3.29 4.19 17.72
N TYR A 197 -4.59 4.17 17.43
CA TYR A 197 -5.17 4.17 16.08
C TYR A 197 -5.99 5.45 15.90
N THR A 198 -5.91 6.02 14.71
CA THR A 198 -6.30 7.42 14.42
C THR A 198 -6.92 7.57 13.04
N PHE A 199 -7.87 8.48 12.91
CA PHE A 199 -8.51 8.85 11.64
C PHE A 199 -8.51 10.38 11.46
N GLY A 200 -8.99 10.85 10.30
CA GLY A 200 -9.08 12.28 9.98
C GLY A 200 -7.76 13.04 10.19
N VAL A 201 -7.86 14.25 10.76
CA VAL A 201 -6.72 15.16 10.98
C VAL A 201 -5.64 14.59 11.92
N ALA A 202 -5.95 13.60 12.76
CA ALA A 202 -4.95 12.97 13.63
C ALA A 202 -3.94 12.10 12.85
N LEU A 203 -4.22 11.75 11.60
CA LEU A 203 -3.27 11.07 10.72
C LEU A 203 -2.09 11.97 10.29
N GLU A 204 -2.30 13.27 10.17
CA GLU A 204 -1.28 14.21 9.64
C GLU A 204 -0.42 14.87 10.75
N ARG A 205 -0.81 14.73 12.02
CA ARG A 205 -0.09 15.25 13.19
C ARG A 205 1.31 14.64 13.37
N SER A 206 2.23 15.44 13.91
CA SER A 206 3.49 14.97 14.51
C SER A 206 3.27 14.47 15.94
N THR A 207 4.35 14.08 16.63
CA THR A 207 4.33 13.93 18.09
C THR A 207 3.91 15.25 18.75
N LEU A 208 3.07 15.18 19.77
CA LEU A 208 2.61 16.28 20.61
C LEU A 208 2.65 15.85 22.08
N THR A 209 2.98 16.77 22.98
CA THR A 209 3.16 16.49 24.42
C THR A 209 2.30 17.41 25.27
N ASP A 210 1.78 16.91 26.39
CA ASP A 210 0.83 17.61 27.27
C ASP A 210 -0.32 18.29 26.49
N ILE A 211 -1.11 17.48 25.78
CA ILE A 211 -2.31 17.92 25.06
C ILE A 211 -3.56 17.19 25.56
N PRO A 212 -4.76 17.80 25.47
CA PRO A 212 -6.02 17.09 25.70
C PRO A 212 -6.23 15.94 24.71
N LEU A 213 -6.54 14.75 25.23
CA LEU A 213 -6.74 13.51 24.48
C LEU A 213 -7.90 12.72 25.08
N HIS A 214 -8.80 12.19 24.24
CA HIS A 214 -9.88 11.31 24.67
C HIS A 214 -10.17 10.20 23.65
N GLY A 215 -10.80 9.12 24.11
CA GLY A 215 -11.09 7.96 23.28
C GLY A 215 -11.45 6.73 24.10
N ILE A 216 -11.22 5.54 23.54
CA ILE A 216 -11.44 4.25 24.20
C ILE A 216 -10.17 3.40 24.18
N ALA A 217 -9.94 2.65 25.26
CA ALA A 217 -8.80 1.73 25.37
C ALA A 217 -9.24 0.29 25.67
N LEU A 218 -8.63 -0.68 24.98
CA LEU A 218 -8.89 -2.10 25.17
C LEU A 218 -7.65 -2.91 24.79
N GLY A 219 -7.26 -3.90 25.60
CA GLY A 219 -6.15 -4.83 25.29
C GLY A 219 -4.78 -4.20 24.96
N GLY A 220 -4.51 -2.98 25.43
CA GLY A 220 -3.29 -2.21 25.10
C GLY A 220 -3.39 -1.37 23.81
N LEU A 221 -4.52 -1.42 23.10
CA LEU A 221 -4.84 -0.53 21.99
C LEU A 221 -5.67 0.68 22.48
N PHE A 222 -5.66 1.76 21.70
CA PHE A 222 -6.44 2.98 21.95
C PHE A 222 -7.00 3.52 20.63
N ALA A 223 -8.32 3.67 20.50
CA ALA A 223 -8.91 4.46 19.41
C ALA A 223 -9.02 5.92 19.86
N LEU A 224 -8.28 6.80 19.19
CA LEU A 224 -8.18 8.22 19.52
C LEU A 224 -9.15 9.04 18.68
N ASP A 225 -9.99 9.83 19.35
CA ASP A 225 -10.79 10.86 18.70
C ASP A 225 -9.85 11.97 18.17
N PRO A 226 -9.95 12.41 16.91
CA PRO A 226 -9.14 13.51 16.41
C PRO A 226 -9.43 14.85 17.12
N ASN A 227 -10.57 15.02 17.79
CA ASN A 227 -10.92 16.22 18.53
C ASN A 227 -10.24 16.24 19.92
N PRO A 228 -9.66 17.37 20.35
CA PRO A 228 -9.15 17.53 21.72
C PRO A 228 -10.22 17.90 22.76
N ILE A 229 -11.46 18.15 22.33
CA ILE A 229 -12.55 18.65 23.19
C ILE A 229 -13.67 17.62 23.21
N ARG A 230 -13.88 16.98 24.35
CA ARG A 230 -14.92 15.97 24.53
C ARG A 230 -16.23 16.64 24.91
N ARG A 231 -17.32 16.35 24.19
CA ARG A 231 -18.68 16.66 24.66
C ARG A 231 -19.08 15.66 25.76
N LEU A 232 -19.68 16.13 26.85
CA LEU A 232 -20.25 15.24 27.87
C LEU A 232 -21.58 14.64 27.39
N GLU A 233 -21.84 13.40 27.82
CA GLU A 233 -23.14 12.74 27.67
C GLU A 233 -24.24 13.50 28.47
N SER A 234 -25.50 13.34 28.07
CA SER A 234 -26.66 13.95 28.74
C SER A 234 -26.66 13.67 30.25
N GLU A 235 -26.39 12.41 30.60
CA GLU A 235 -26.40 11.83 31.94
C GLU A 235 -25.12 12.15 32.74
N GLU A 236 -23.98 12.36 32.07
CA GLU A 236 -22.78 12.93 32.72
C GLU A 236 -23.05 14.38 33.15
N ARG A 237 -23.67 15.17 32.25
CA ARG A 237 -24.05 16.56 32.51
C ARG A 237 -25.14 16.68 33.58
N GLU A 238 -26.10 15.76 33.64
CA GLU A 238 -27.13 15.76 34.69
C GLU A 238 -26.56 15.64 36.11
N GLN A 239 -25.51 14.83 36.29
CA GLN A 239 -24.78 14.72 37.56
C GLN A 239 -24.07 16.04 37.93
N LEU A 240 -23.79 16.89 36.94
CA LEU A 240 -23.15 18.20 37.11
C LEU A 240 -24.16 19.36 37.18
N ASN A 241 -25.48 19.13 37.04
CA ASN A 241 -26.50 20.19 37.05
C ASN A 241 -26.46 21.05 38.33
N GLY A 242 -26.00 20.50 39.47
CA GLY A 242 -25.77 21.26 40.70
C GLY A 242 -24.71 22.36 40.60
N THR A 243 -23.89 22.38 39.54
CA THR A 243 -22.90 23.42 39.24
C THR A 243 -23.36 24.39 38.14
N LEU A 244 -24.48 24.14 37.47
CA LEU A 244 -24.96 24.91 36.31
C LEU A 244 -25.44 26.32 36.69
N ALA A 245 -25.91 26.53 37.93
CA ALA A 245 -26.43 27.83 38.39
C ALA A 245 -25.37 28.95 38.37
N ASP A 246 -24.11 28.60 38.70
CA ASP A 246 -22.98 29.53 38.73
C ASP A 246 -22.05 29.38 37.50
N ALA A 247 -22.44 28.55 36.52
CA ALA A 247 -21.60 28.22 35.38
C ALA A 247 -21.49 29.39 34.38
N VAL A 248 -20.29 29.93 34.23
CA VAL A 248 -19.96 30.95 33.21
C VAL A 248 -19.48 30.27 31.93
N CYS A 249 -19.93 30.76 30.77
CA CYS A 249 -19.45 30.29 29.48
C CYS A 249 -18.01 30.77 29.22
N SER A 250 -17.11 29.83 28.93
CA SER A 250 -15.69 30.10 28.67
C SER A 250 -15.39 30.91 27.39
N VAL A 251 -16.40 31.16 26.55
CA VAL A 251 -16.31 32.01 25.35
C VAL A 251 -16.96 33.38 25.56
N ALA A 252 -18.19 33.41 26.08
CA ALA A 252 -18.99 34.63 26.19
C ALA A 252 -18.74 35.44 27.47
N GLY A 253 -18.25 34.80 28.55
CA GLY A 253 -18.11 35.44 29.87
C GLY A 253 -19.44 35.67 30.61
N THR A 254 -20.57 35.22 30.04
CA THR A 254 -21.92 35.29 30.63
C THR A 254 -22.40 33.92 31.13
N ALA A 255 -23.59 33.83 31.72
CA ALA A 255 -24.12 32.58 32.26
C ALA A 255 -24.35 31.53 31.15
N ALA A 256 -23.87 30.30 31.34
CA ALA A 256 -23.89 29.25 30.32
C ALA A 256 -25.30 28.77 29.93
N ALA A 257 -26.34 29.11 30.70
CA ALA A 257 -27.73 28.82 30.39
C ALA A 257 -28.49 30.00 29.71
N GLU A 258 -27.85 31.16 29.50
CA GLU A 258 -28.49 32.40 29.05
C GLU A 258 -29.19 32.27 27.69
N PHE A 259 -28.62 31.49 26.76
CA PHE A 259 -29.10 31.34 25.38
C PHE A 259 -29.70 29.96 25.07
N GLY A 260 -30.01 29.17 26.10
CA GLY A 260 -30.68 27.88 25.97
C GLY A 260 -29.98 26.73 26.71
N THR A 261 -30.03 25.54 26.12
CA THR A 261 -29.47 24.32 26.74
C THR A 261 -27.95 24.36 26.80
N ALA A 262 -27.41 24.63 27.98
CA ALA A 262 -25.97 24.63 28.23
C ALA A 262 -25.30 23.30 27.82
N THR A 263 -24.15 23.42 27.16
CA THR A 263 -23.30 22.29 26.75
C THR A 263 -22.07 22.24 27.66
N ALA A 264 -21.90 21.13 28.38
CA ALA A 264 -20.69 20.84 29.14
C ALA A 264 -19.66 20.14 28.22
N ILE A 265 -18.39 20.53 28.37
CA ILE A 265 -17.24 19.96 27.68
C ILE A 265 -16.15 19.56 28.67
N ASP A 266 -15.36 18.58 28.28
CA ASP A 266 -14.16 18.11 28.97
C ASP A 266 -12.95 18.46 28.09
N THR A 267 -12.05 19.26 28.65
CA THR A 267 -10.87 19.83 27.96
C THR A 267 -9.57 19.15 28.37
N GLY A 268 -9.64 17.86 28.69
CA GLY A 268 -8.52 17.03 29.13
C GLY A 268 -8.53 16.75 30.64
N GLY A 269 -9.71 16.53 31.22
CA GLY A 269 -9.92 16.29 32.66
C GLY A 269 -10.43 17.50 33.43
N GLU A 270 -10.44 18.69 32.82
CA GLU A 270 -11.12 19.88 33.33
C GLU A 270 -12.48 20.03 32.64
N ILE A 271 -13.52 20.41 33.39
CA ILE A 271 -14.87 20.64 32.86
C ILE A 271 -15.11 22.13 32.64
N ALA A 272 -15.57 22.49 31.44
CA ALA A 272 -16.01 23.84 31.11
C ALA A 272 -17.43 23.84 30.53
N TRP A 273 -18.14 24.96 30.67
CA TRP A 273 -19.50 25.14 30.19
C TRP A 273 -19.58 26.14 29.02
N LEU A 274 -20.57 25.95 28.15
CA LEU A 274 -20.79 26.73 26.94
C LEU A 274 -22.29 27.05 26.74
N CYS A 275 -22.60 28.26 26.23
CA CYS A 275 -23.98 28.67 25.91
C CYS A 275 -24.69 27.84 24.83
N GLY A 276 -23.98 26.94 24.15
CA GLY A 276 -24.54 26.08 23.11
C GLY A 276 -23.51 25.64 22.08
N ASP A 277 -23.99 24.90 21.08
CA ASP A 277 -23.14 24.14 20.15
C ASP A 277 -22.32 25.00 19.18
N LEU A 278 -22.69 26.27 18.97
CA LEU A 278 -21.88 27.21 18.19
C LEU A 278 -20.57 27.56 18.90
N HIS A 279 -20.60 27.79 20.22
CA HIS A 279 -19.37 27.96 21.00
C HIS A 279 -18.59 26.65 21.15
N LEU A 280 -19.22 25.47 21.06
CA LEU A 280 -18.52 24.18 20.98
C LEU A 280 -17.72 24.10 19.67
N GLN A 281 -18.32 24.45 18.53
CA GLN A 281 -17.62 24.51 17.25
C GLN A 281 -16.43 25.49 17.30
N GLU A 282 -16.63 26.67 17.89
CA GLU A 282 -15.57 27.67 18.04
C GLU A 282 -14.42 27.20 18.95
N VAL A 283 -14.72 26.62 20.11
CA VAL A 283 -13.70 26.10 21.05
C VAL A 283 -12.96 24.91 20.46
N THR A 284 -13.66 23.97 19.80
CA THR A 284 -13.02 22.85 19.12
C THR A 284 -12.15 23.32 17.96
N ALA A 285 -12.58 24.29 17.16
CA ALA A 285 -11.75 24.88 16.10
C ALA A 285 -10.51 25.60 16.65
N LYS A 286 -10.66 26.40 17.72
CA LYS A 286 -9.54 27.06 18.41
C LYS A 286 -8.57 26.04 19.01
N ALA A 287 -9.06 24.97 19.62
CA ALA A 287 -8.23 23.92 20.20
C ALA A 287 -7.49 23.12 19.13
N LEU A 288 -8.16 22.74 18.03
CA LEU A 288 -7.54 22.10 16.87
C LEU A 288 -6.45 22.97 16.22
N ALA A 289 -6.67 24.29 16.13
CA ALA A 289 -5.65 25.23 15.69
C ALA A 289 -4.50 25.35 16.71
N GLY A 290 -4.80 25.37 18.00
CA GLY A 290 -3.83 25.41 19.10
C GLY A 290 -2.88 24.20 19.11
N LEU A 291 -3.40 22.99 18.87
CA LEU A 291 -2.57 21.77 18.69
C LEU A 291 -1.53 21.91 17.57
N ASN A 292 -1.80 22.75 16.57
CA ASN A 292 -0.92 22.99 15.44
C ASN A 292 0.10 24.13 15.69
N ASP A 293 -0.02 24.91 16.78
CA ASP A 293 0.93 25.98 17.16
C ASP A 293 1.69 25.69 18.48
N SER A 294 1.23 24.74 19.30
CA SER A 294 1.79 24.33 20.60
C SER A 294 3.17 23.62 20.52
N GLY A 295 3.97 23.93 19.51
CA GLY A 295 5.38 23.58 19.39
C GLY A 295 6.02 24.12 18.10
N ASN A 296 5.27 24.15 16.99
CA ASN A 296 5.75 24.45 15.64
C ASN A 296 4.82 25.48 14.98
N GLY A 297 5.30 26.27 14.02
CA GLY A 297 4.57 27.47 13.55
C GLY A 297 3.98 27.31 12.15
N LEU A 298 2.88 28.02 11.89
CA LEU A 298 2.46 28.31 10.52
C LEU A 298 3.37 29.40 9.92
N ASP A 299 3.72 29.28 8.65
CA ASP A 299 4.41 30.33 7.90
C ASP A 299 3.44 31.27 7.16
N VAL A 300 3.99 32.24 6.41
CA VAL A 300 3.20 33.23 5.65
C VAL A 300 2.45 32.61 4.45
N GLU A 301 2.76 31.37 4.06
CA GLU A 301 1.97 30.58 3.10
C GLU A 301 0.85 29.76 3.79
N GLY A 302 0.70 29.87 5.12
CA GLY A 302 -0.27 29.10 5.92
C GLY A 302 0.16 27.65 6.17
N THR A 303 1.44 27.31 5.97
CA THR A 303 1.94 25.93 6.06
C THR A 303 2.65 25.66 7.38
N PHE A 304 2.36 24.49 7.98
CA PHE A 304 3.03 24.03 9.20
C PHE A 304 4.52 23.72 8.93
N ARG A 305 5.40 24.47 9.58
CA ARG A 305 6.86 24.26 9.59
C ARG A 305 7.39 24.26 11.02
N MET A 306 8.49 23.55 11.25
CA MET A 306 9.17 23.65 12.54
C MET A 306 9.86 25.01 12.67
N LYS A 307 9.73 25.64 13.84
CA LYS A 307 10.32 26.96 14.11
C LYS A 307 11.85 26.85 13.91
N SER A 308 12.46 27.75 13.15
CA SER A 308 13.84 27.57 12.64
C SER A 308 14.92 27.42 13.73
N ALA A 309 14.66 27.87 14.95
CA ALA A 309 15.50 27.63 16.13
C ALA A 309 15.51 26.15 16.59
N TYR A 310 14.46 25.38 16.32
CA TYR A 310 14.41 23.94 16.63
C TYR A 310 15.24 23.14 15.63
N THR A 311 15.17 23.45 14.33
CA THR A 311 15.89 22.70 13.28
C THR A 311 17.31 23.20 13.00
N GLY A 312 17.60 24.48 13.26
CA GLY A 312 18.93 25.09 13.12
C GLY A 312 19.62 25.35 14.47
N GLY A 313 20.88 25.79 14.42
CA GLY A 313 21.74 25.98 15.60
C GLY A 313 22.51 24.73 16.01
N ILE A 314 23.50 24.86 16.88
CA ILE A 314 24.30 23.72 17.35
C ILE A 314 23.60 23.07 18.56
N LYS A 315 23.35 21.76 18.44
CA LYS A 315 22.56 20.95 19.37
C LYS A 315 23.44 20.16 20.32
N ARG A 316 22.85 19.74 21.44
CA ARG A 316 23.46 18.93 22.50
C ARG A 316 22.74 17.59 22.55
N LEU A 317 23.47 16.50 22.40
CA LEU A 317 22.93 15.14 22.44
C LEU A 317 23.26 14.48 23.79
N LEU A 318 22.27 13.86 24.43
CA LEU A 318 22.48 12.94 25.54
C LEU A 318 22.44 11.50 25.02
N ILE A 319 23.60 10.85 24.93
CA ILE A 319 23.70 9.44 24.57
C ILE A 319 23.54 8.59 25.84
N LEU A 320 22.41 7.92 25.94
CA LEU A 320 22.00 7.07 27.05
C LEU A 320 22.42 5.63 26.77
N ARG A 321 23.44 5.11 27.46
CA ARG A 321 23.82 3.69 27.36
C ARG A 321 23.00 2.89 28.36
N VAL A 322 22.22 1.90 27.91
CA VAL A 322 21.32 1.13 28.77
C VAL A 322 21.54 -0.38 28.67
N ASP A 323 21.45 -1.07 29.80
CA ASP A 323 21.44 -2.54 29.88
C ASP A 323 20.42 -3.04 30.91
N PHE A 324 20.22 -4.35 30.96
CA PHE A 324 19.09 -4.98 31.66
C PHE A 324 19.58 -6.07 32.62
N SER A 325 18.72 -6.52 33.54
CA SER A 325 19.07 -7.58 34.51
C SER A 325 19.18 -8.96 33.88
N ASP A 326 18.37 -9.23 32.88
CA ASP A 326 18.35 -10.41 32.00
C ASP A 326 19.33 -10.30 30.82
N LEU A 327 19.59 -9.08 30.32
CA LEU A 327 20.56 -8.80 29.25
C LEU A 327 21.59 -7.73 29.70
N PRO A 328 22.58 -8.12 30.52
CA PRO A 328 23.63 -7.21 31.00
C PRO A 328 24.75 -7.00 29.96
N GLY A 329 25.35 -5.81 29.94
CA GLY A 329 26.53 -5.54 29.09
C GLY A 329 26.78 -4.06 28.80
N VAL A 330 27.84 -3.76 28.04
CA VAL A 330 28.12 -2.40 27.54
C VAL A 330 27.68 -2.33 26.07
N PRO A 331 26.51 -1.75 25.75
CA PRO A 331 25.98 -1.77 24.39
C PRO A 331 26.79 -0.91 23.41
N LEU A 332 27.46 0.13 23.93
CA LEU A 332 28.20 1.11 23.15
C LEU A 332 29.50 1.52 23.86
N SER A 333 30.64 1.34 23.19
CA SER A 333 31.94 1.80 23.70
C SER A 333 32.04 3.33 23.64
N ALA A 334 32.87 3.93 24.51
CA ALA A 334 33.08 5.38 24.49
C ALA A 334 33.74 5.85 23.18
N ALA A 335 34.68 5.08 22.62
CA ALA A 335 35.32 5.40 21.34
C ALA A 335 34.31 5.34 20.18
N THR A 336 33.45 4.32 20.16
CA THR A 336 32.36 4.20 19.17
C THR A 336 31.37 5.37 19.29
N ALA A 337 30.99 5.76 20.51
CA ALA A 337 30.10 6.90 20.74
C ALA A 337 30.70 8.24 20.26
N THR A 338 31.99 8.49 20.52
CA THR A 338 32.70 9.68 20.04
C THR A 338 32.73 9.73 18.51
N ASN A 339 33.09 8.61 17.86
CA ASN A 339 33.16 8.53 16.40
C ASN A 339 31.78 8.69 15.76
N MET A 340 30.77 7.99 16.29
CA MET A 340 29.38 8.09 15.85
C MET A 340 28.85 9.53 15.96
N LEU A 341 29.10 10.24 17.06
CA LEU A 341 28.68 11.65 17.22
C LEU A 341 29.45 12.60 16.29
N ALA A 342 30.73 12.33 16.01
CA ALA A 342 31.49 13.08 15.01
C ALA A 342 30.90 12.88 13.59
N GLY A 343 30.52 11.64 13.24
CA GLY A 343 29.81 11.30 12.01
C GLY A 343 28.47 12.03 11.88
N ILE A 344 27.61 11.95 12.91
CA ILE A 344 26.34 12.67 12.99
C ILE A 344 26.58 14.19 12.80
N ASN A 345 27.50 14.81 13.55
CA ASN A 345 27.78 16.23 13.40
C ASN A 345 28.25 16.57 11.98
N SER A 346 29.15 15.78 11.37
CA SER A 346 29.61 16.01 9.99
C SER A 346 28.46 15.94 8.98
N PHE A 347 27.64 14.88 9.07
CA PHE A 347 26.48 14.70 8.20
C PHE A 347 25.48 15.85 8.34
N TYR A 348 25.11 16.22 9.57
CA TYR A 348 24.16 17.32 9.81
C TYR A 348 24.70 18.69 9.38
N ARG A 349 26.00 18.95 9.54
CA ARG A 349 26.67 20.16 9.03
C ARG A 349 26.60 20.22 7.49
N GLU A 350 26.85 19.09 6.82
CA GLU A 350 26.79 19.00 5.36
C GLU A 350 25.34 19.13 4.83
N GLN A 351 24.39 18.41 5.43
CA GLN A 351 22.99 18.48 5.00
C GLN A 351 22.37 19.86 5.16
N SER A 352 22.72 20.57 6.23
CA SER A 352 22.14 21.86 6.59
C SER A 352 22.88 23.08 6.01
N PHE A 353 23.91 22.87 5.18
CA PHE A 353 24.81 23.93 4.72
C PHE A 353 25.42 24.73 5.90
N GLY A 354 25.81 24.03 6.96
CA GLY A 354 26.40 24.56 8.19
C GLY A 354 25.41 25.12 9.21
N LYS A 355 24.11 25.21 8.90
CA LYS A 355 23.07 25.83 9.75
C LYS A 355 22.73 25.02 11.01
N THR A 356 23.04 23.73 11.04
CA THR A 356 22.82 22.84 12.19
C THR A 356 24.02 21.91 12.40
N GLY A 357 24.13 21.32 13.59
CA GLY A 357 25.18 20.37 13.94
C GLY A 357 25.08 19.98 15.42
N PHE A 358 26.04 19.19 15.91
CA PHE A 358 26.03 18.72 17.30
C PHE A 358 27.35 19.05 18.01
N GLN A 359 27.27 19.37 19.31
CA GLN A 359 28.45 19.55 20.15
C GLN A 359 29.19 18.21 20.35
N PRO A 360 30.52 18.20 20.47
CA PRO A 360 31.27 17.02 20.89
C PRO A 360 30.88 16.52 22.29
N LEU A 361 31.18 15.25 22.58
CA LEU A 361 31.11 14.71 23.94
C LEU A 361 32.06 15.48 24.86
N GLY A 362 31.57 15.92 26.02
CA GLY A 362 32.32 16.73 26.98
C GLY A 362 32.33 18.24 26.70
N SER A 363 31.89 18.66 25.51
CA SER A 363 31.81 20.09 25.10
C SER A 363 30.37 20.57 24.90
N GLY A 364 29.40 19.89 25.50
CA GLY A 364 27.97 20.23 25.48
C GLY A 364 27.06 19.02 25.25
N SER A 365 27.53 18.03 24.47
CA SER A 365 26.90 16.70 24.42
C SER A 365 27.50 15.79 25.50
N ALA A 366 26.77 14.76 25.91
CA ALA A 366 27.17 13.86 26.98
C ALA A 366 26.90 12.39 26.67
N LEU A 367 27.66 11.52 27.32
CA LEU A 367 27.54 10.07 27.26
C LEU A 367 27.44 9.54 28.69
N THR A 368 26.33 8.90 29.05
CA THR A 368 26.19 8.32 30.40
C THR A 368 27.13 7.14 30.60
N ALA A 369 27.35 6.72 31.85
CA ALA A 369 27.76 5.33 32.10
C ALA A 369 26.69 4.35 31.56
N THR A 370 26.98 3.04 31.53
CA THR A 370 25.90 2.07 31.32
C THR A 370 24.94 2.18 32.51
N LEU A 371 23.68 2.53 32.21
CA LEU A 371 22.60 2.62 33.17
C LEU A 371 21.85 1.28 33.18
N ARG A 372 21.82 0.61 34.33
CA ARG A 372 20.97 -0.56 34.53
C ARG A 372 19.51 -0.11 34.61
N MET A 373 18.67 -0.63 33.71
CA MET A 373 17.25 -0.34 33.72
C MET A 373 16.52 -1.07 34.87
N PRO A 374 15.45 -0.49 35.45
CA PRO A 374 14.71 -1.06 36.58
C PRO A 374 13.83 -2.26 36.20
N LYS A 375 13.60 -2.51 34.91
CA LYS A 375 12.81 -3.63 34.38
C LYS A 375 13.69 -4.50 33.46
N THR A 376 13.28 -5.75 33.22
CA THR A 376 13.96 -6.66 32.29
C THR A 376 13.81 -6.22 30.84
N ALA A 377 14.75 -6.61 29.97
CA ALA A 377 14.64 -6.45 28.53
C ALA A 377 13.36 -7.13 27.99
N ALA A 378 13.00 -8.29 28.54
CA ALA A 378 11.73 -8.96 28.23
C ALA A 378 10.50 -8.08 28.49
N VAL A 379 10.47 -7.28 29.57
CA VAL A 379 9.34 -6.40 29.91
C VAL A 379 9.29 -5.17 29.00
N TYR A 380 10.43 -4.58 28.61
CA TYR A 380 10.44 -3.50 27.62
C TYR A 380 10.09 -4.00 26.22
N GLY A 381 10.59 -5.17 25.84
CA GLY A 381 10.28 -5.86 24.59
C GLY A 381 8.82 -6.28 24.46
N ALA A 382 8.14 -6.50 25.58
CA ALA A 382 6.71 -6.72 25.70
C ALA A 382 5.90 -5.41 25.94
N GLY A 383 6.43 -4.27 25.50
CA GLY A 383 5.79 -2.96 25.66
C GLY A 383 6.22 -1.97 24.58
N ASP A 384 5.76 -0.72 24.70
CA ASP A 384 6.26 0.36 23.84
C ASP A 384 7.57 0.96 24.37
N ALA A 385 8.44 1.38 23.46
CA ALA A 385 9.77 1.90 23.77
C ALA A 385 9.75 3.23 24.56
N SER A 386 8.63 3.98 24.54
CA SER A 386 8.41 5.16 25.40
C SER A 386 8.72 4.88 26.87
N LEU A 387 8.30 3.72 27.40
CA LEU A 387 8.57 3.30 28.79
C LEU A 387 10.08 3.22 29.07
N LEU A 388 10.85 2.65 28.13
CA LEU A 388 12.31 2.56 28.22
C LEU A 388 12.97 3.95 28.24
N ARG A 389 12.47 4.91 27.45
CA ARG A 389 12.98 6.30 27.46
C ARG A 389 12.65 7.01 28.77
N THR A 390 11.47 6.79 29.34
CA THR A 390 11.09 7.34 30.65
C THR A 390 11.99 6.81 31.76
N ASP A 391 12.17 5.49 31.86
CA ASP A 391 13.08 4.87 32.84
C ASP A 391 14.55 5.27 32.62
N ALA A 392 15.02 5.33 31.37
CA ALA A 392 16.40 5.73 31.05
C ALA A 392 16.68 7.20 31.40
N ARG A 393 15.73 8.11 31.12
CA ARG A 393 15.82 9.52 31.54
C ARG A 393 15.78 9.66 33.07
N ALA A 394 15.01 8.84 33.78
CA ALA A 394 15.00 8.82 35.24
C ALA A 394 16.34 8.33 35.80
N ALA A 395 16.86 7.20 35.30
CA ALA A 395 18.17 6.66 35.69
C ALA A 395 19.32 7.65 35.40
N ALA A 396 19.26 8.40 34.29
CA ALA A 396 20.24 9.44 33.98
C ALA A 396 20.23 10.60 34.99
N ARG A 397 19.05 11.02 35.47
CA ARG A 397 18.95 12.06 36.52
C ARG A 397 19.52 11.57 37.85
N THR A 398 19.24 10.32 38.23
CA THR A 398 19.86 9.67 39.40
C THR A 398 21.38 9.57 39.25
N ALA A 399 21.88 9.37 38.03
CA ALA A 399 23.31 9.44 37.69
C ALA A 399 23.87 10.87 37.52
N GLY A 400 23.13 11.91 37.93
CA GLY A 400 23.57 13.31 37.95
C GLY A 400 23.37 14.12 36.66
N PHE A 401 22.76 13.55 35.61
CA PHE A 401 22.55 14.24 34.34
C PHE A 401 21.25 15.06 34.36
N ASN A 402 21.37 16.39 34.27
CA ASN A 402 20.21 17.25 34.02
C ASN A 402 19.74 17.10 32.57
N THR A 403 18.70 16.27 32.36
CA THR A 403 18.15 15.96 31.03
C THR A 403 17.61 17.18 30.27
N ALA A 404 17.30 18.29 30.95
CA ALA A 404 16.83 19.52 30.31
C ALA A 404 17.95 20.38 29.68
N LEU A 405 19.23 20.00 29.87
CA LEU A 405 20.38 20.64 29.23
C LEU A 405 20.75 20.02 27.86
N PHE A 406 19.89 19.15 27.32
CA PHE A 406 20.11 18.47 26.04
C PHE A 406 18.91 18.67 25.13
N ASP A 407 19.20 18.92 23.85
CA ASP A 407 18.17 19.21 22.84
C ASP A 407 17.60 17.91 22.26
N PHE A 408 18.39 16.83 22.27
CA PHE A 408 18.01 15.48 21.85
C PHE A 408 18.57 14.41 22.79
N ASP A 409 17.87 13.28 22.92
CA ASP A 409 18.31 12.10 23.66
C ASP A 409 18.24 10.84 22.80
N LEU A 410 19.29 10.01 22.89
CA LEU A 410 19.48 8.83 22.04
C LEU A 410 19.86 7.61 22.90
N ILE A 411 18.93 6.66 23.00
CA ILE A 411 19.03 5.46 23.84
C ILE A 411 19.72 4.34 23.06
N CYS A 412 20.92 3.94 23.49
CA CYS A 412 21.72 2.87 22.89
C CYS A 412 21.61 1.57 23.70
N MET A 413 21.14 0.50 23.07
CA MET A 413 20.99 -0.84 23.68
C MET A 413 21.53 -1.98 22.81
N GLY A 414 21.76 -3.13 23.44
CA GLY A 414 21.99 -4.42 22.75
C GLY A 414 20.72 -4.94 22.09
N ALA A 415 20.73 -6.17 21.57
CA ALA A 415 19.53 -6.78 21.02
C ALA A 415 18.51 -7.07 22.14
N VAL A 416 17.32 -6.47 22.05
CA VAL A 416 16.18 -6.69 22.97
C VAL A 416 15.13 -7.53 22.23
N PRO A 417 14.68 -8.68 22.77
CA PRO A 417 13.58 -9.46 22.20
C PRO A 417 12.31 -8.61 22.03
N GLY A 418 11.55 -8.79 20.95
CA GLY A 418 10.35 -8.00 20.64
C GLY A 418 10.62 -6.64 19.97
N PHE A 419 11.81 -6.04 20.15
CA PHE A 419 12.22 -4.86 19.39
C PHE A 419 12.85 -5.27 18.05
N ASN A 420 12.04 -5.35 17.00
CA ASN A 420 12.44 -5.80 15.66
C ASN A 420 13.08 -4.70 14.76
N TRP A 421 13.23 -3.49 15.29
CA TRP A 421 13.76 -2.31 14.60
C TRP A 421 15.25 -2.07 14.91
N ALA A 422 16.04 -1.61 13.94
CA ALA A 422 17.44 -1.20 14.15
C ALA A 422 17.54 0.21 14.78
N GLY A 423 16.58 1.06 14.45
CA GLY A 423 16.37 2.39 15.03
C GLY A 423 14.88 2.74 15.09
N LEU A 424 14.54 3.63 16.01
CA LEU A 424 13.20 4.14 16.27
C LEU A 424 13.32 5.61 16.68
N GLY A 425 12.42 6.47 16.21
CA GLY A 425 12.42 7.90 16.54
C GLY A 425 11.03 8.52 16.62
N TYR A 426 10.81 9.39 17.60
CA TYR A 426 9.66 10.28 17.60
C TYR A 426 9.73 11.23 16.41
N ILE A 427 8.62 11.40 15.70
CA ILE A 427 8.48 12.37 14.62
C ILE A 427 8.14 13.74 15.22
N GLY A 428 9.08 14.67 15.12
CA GLY A 428 8.91 16.07 15.52
C GLY A 428 9.08 16.39 17.00
N ALA A 429 9.59 15.45 17.79
CA ALA A 429 9.94 15.66 19.19
C ALA A 429 11.26 14.94 19.54
N PRO A 430 11.99 15.36 20.59
CA PRO A 430 13.23 14.70 21.01
C PRO A 430 13.02 13.28 21.54
N GLY A 431 13.76 12.31 21.01
CA GLY A 431 13.84 10.95 21.53
C GLY A 431 14.03 9.92 20.41
N ALA A 432 15.18 9.25 20.43
CA ALA A 432 15.53 8.18 19.51
C ALA A 432 16.09 6.96 20.26
N TRP A 433 15.87 5.77 19.73
CA TRP A 433 16.40 4.51 20.26
C TRP A 433 17.18 3.81 19.15
N ILE A 434 18.37 3.32 19.46
CA ILE A 434 19.27 2.64 18.51
C ILE A 434 19.66 1.29 19.10
N ARG A 435 19.32 0.21 18.37
CA ARG A 435 19.54 -1.17 18.78
C ARG A 435 20.67 -1.78 17.96
N SER A 436 21.83 -2.00 18.60
CA SER A 436 23.02 -2.64 18.00
C SER A 436 23.47 -2.07 16.64
N SER A 437 23.25 -0.78 16.38
CA SER A 437 23.41 -0.14 15.05
C SER A 437 24.23 1.15 15.16
N PHE A 438 25.48 1.01 15.60
CA PHE A 438 26.36 2.12 16.04
C PHE A 438 27.53 2.36 15.10
N ASP A 439 27.25 2.63 13.82
CA ASP A 439 28.30 2.86 12.82
C ASP A 439 28.98 4.23 13.00
N ALA A 440 30.24 4.34 12.56
CA ALA A 440 31.04 5.55 12.74
C ALA A 440 30.63 6.75 11.85
N SER A 441 29.81 6.54 10.82
CA SER A 441 29.18 7.64 10.06
C SER A 441 27.88 8.12 10.71
N GLY A 442 27.32 7.33 11.63
CA GLY A 442 26.07 7.61 12.32
C GLY A 442 24.86 7.51 11.38
N GLY A 443 24.80 6.53 10.49
CA GLY A 443 23.75 6.38 9.47
C GLY A 443 22.35 6.21 10.06
N VAL A 444 22.13 5.15 10.84
CA VAL A 444 20.85 4.92 11.54
C VAL A 444 20.60 5.99 12.61
N PRO A 445 21.56 6.38 13.47
CA PRO A 445 21.39 7.53 14.36
C PRO A 445 20.95 8.83 13.66
N SER A 446 21.47 9.12 12.46
CA SER A 446 21.09 10.32 11.71
C SER A 446 19.70 10.22 11.08
N HIS A 447 19.22 9.01 10.77
CA HIS A 447 17.85 8.74 10.35
C HIS A 447 16.86 9.04 11.49
N GLU A 448 17.08 8.49 12.68
CA GLU A 448 16.18 8.72 13.82
C GLU A 448 16.17 10.18 14.31
N LEU A 449 17.33 10.85 14.27
CA LEU A 449 17.40 12.30 14.52
C LEU A 449 16.67 13.11 13.42
N GLY A 450 16.56 12.57 12.20
CA GLY A 450 15.76 13.15 11.12
C GLY A 450 14.27 13.08 11.43
N HIS A 451 13.80 11.98 12.04
CA HIS A 451 12.47 11.91 12.62
C HIS A 451 12.27 12.93 13.75
N ASN A 452 13.20 13.05 14.70
CA ASN A 452 13.09 14.03 15.79
C ASN A 452 12.97 15.49 15.28
N LEU A 453 13.44 15.77 14.06
CA LEU A 453 13.33 17.05 13.34
C LEU A 453 12.07 17.17 12.45
N GLY A 454 11.17 16.19 12.49
CA GLY A 454 9.86 16.22 11.82
C GLY A 454 9.80 15.58 10.44
N LEU A 455 10.86 14.91 9.98
CA LEU A 455 10.82 14.19 8.70
C LEU A 455 10.02 12.88 8.81
N LEU A 456 9.24 12.56 7.79
CA LEU A 456 8.77 11.20 7.51
C LEU A 456 9.73 10.48 6.57
N HIS A 457 9.50 9.18 6.32
CA HIS A 457 10.30 8.42 5.37
C HIS A 457 10.27 9.03 3.96
N ALA A 458 11.39 8.96 3.26
CA ALA A 458 11.47 9.24 1.83
C ALA A 458 11.10 7.95 1.07
N ASN A 459 10.01 8.04 0.33
CA ASN A 459 9.27 6.91 -0.22
C ASN A 459 9.40 6.84 -1.74
N PHE A 460 8.80 5.83 -2.33
CA PHE A 460 8.74 5.62 -3.78
C PHE A 460 7.29 5.43 -4.20
N TRP A 461 6.90 6.01 -5.35
CA TRP A 461 5.60 5.75 -5.96
C TRP A 461 5.72 4.58 -6.93
N ASP A 462 5.28 3.40 -6.50
CA ASP A 462 5.42 2.15 -7.26
C ASP A 462 4.16 1.87 -8.09
N THR A 463 4.26 2.05 -9.40
CA THR A 463 3.22 1.74 -10.40
C THR A 463 3.32 0.30 -10.93
N GLY A 464 4.13 -0.57 -10.31
CA GLY A 464 4.53 -1.85 -10.90
C GLY A 464 5.39 -1.69 -12.16
N GLY A 465 6.04 -0.52 -12.32
CA GLY A 465 6.80 -0.17 -13.52
C GLY A 465 5.92 0.01 -14.77
N GLN A 466 4.68 0.46 -14.63
CA GLN A 466 3.78 0.73 -15.78
C GLN A 466 3.89 2.17 -16.29
N SER A 467 4.11 3.15 -15.40
CA SER A 467 4.32 4.56 -15.73
C SER A 467 5.00 5.33 -14.60
N VAL A 468 5.27 6.63 -14.80
CA VAL A 468 5.95 7.50 -13.82
C VAL A 468 5.02 7.93 -12.67
N THR A 469 3.75 8.17 -12.98
CA THR A 469 2.78 8.89 -12.12
C THR A 469 1.39 8.27 -12.07
N GLY A 470 1.26 7.07 -12.63
CA GLY A 470 -0.01 6.37 -12.78
C GLY A 470 -0.60 5.80 -11.49
N ALA A 471 -1.61 4.94 -11.66
CA ALA A 471 -2.11 4.12 -10.57
C ALA A 471 -0.98 3.30 -9.93
N GLY A 472 -0.80 3.43 -8.61
CA GLY A 472 0.37 2.89 -7.91
C GLY A 472 0.20 2.90 -6.40
N SER A 473 1.29 2.59 -5.69
CA SER A 473 1.31 2.44 -4.24
C SER A 473 2.49 3.19 -3.60
N ASN A 474 2.30 3.59 -2.34
CA ASN A 474 3.31 4.28 -1.54
C ASN A 474 4.24 3.27 -0.86
N VAL A 475 5.46 3.10 -1.38
CA VAL A 475 6.48 2.24 -0.79
C VAL A 475 7.33 3.02 0.21
N ALA A 476 7.12 2.75 1.51
CA ALA A 476 7.96 3.25 2.59
C ALA A 476 9.41 2.77 2.44
N TYR A 477 10.39 3.58 2.86
CA TYR A 477 11.83 3.34 2.59
C TYR A 477 12.12 3.17 1.08
N GLY A 478 11.38 3.92 0.27
CA GLY A 478 11.41 3.81 -1.17
C GLY A 478 12.54 4.58 -1.84
N ASP A 479 12.91 5.75 -1.32
CA ASP A 479 13.92 6.62 -1.92
C ASP A 479 15.34 6.17 -1.54
N SER A 480 15.99 5.41 -2.43
CA SER A 480 17.32 4.85 -2.18
C SER A 480 18.44 5.89 -2.06
N PHE A 481 18.15 7.16 -2.41
CA PHE A 481 19.11 8.28 -2.47
C PHE A 481 19.06 9.20 -1.25
N ASP A 482 18.16 8.95 -0.31
CA ASP A 482 17.89 9.79 0.85
C ASP A 482 18.15 9.00 2.16
N THR A 483 18.75 9.62 3.18
CA THR A 483 18.88 9.02 4.51
C THR A 483 17.51 8.62 5.06
N MET A 484 16.44 9.39 4.82
CA MET A 484 15.08 9.04 5.25
C MET A 484 14.44 7.91 4.43
N GLY A 485 15.08 7.45 3.34
CA GLY A 485 14.63 6.29 2.57
C GLY A 485 15.55 5.07 2.67
N ASN A 486 16.80 5.23 3.14
CA ASN A 486 17.82 4.17 3.14
C ASN A 486 18.87 4.31 4.27
N ALA A 487 18.48 4.93 5.40
CA ALA A 487 19.15 5.06 6.72
C ALA A 487 20.70 5.04 6.75
N GLY A 488 21.33 5.74 5.83
CA GLY A 488 22.78 5.86 5.72
C GLY A 488 23.21 7.32 5.56
N ALA A 489 24.38 7.65 6.08
CA ALA A 489 25.00 8.97 5.96
C ALA A 489 25.83 9.11 4.66
N GLY A 490 26.65 10.16 4.57
CA GLY A 490 27.39 10.53 3.36
C GLY A 490 26.45 10.91 2.23
N LYS A 491 26.77 10.49 0.99
CA LYS A 491 26.08 10.89 -0.26
C LYS A 491 24.55 10.78 -0.30
N ARG A 492 23.92 10.04 0.62
CA ARG A 492 22.45 9.90 0.73
C ARG A 492 21.77 11.16 1.30
N HIS A 493 22.04 12.31 0.71
CA HIS A 493 21.53 13.59 1.20
C HIS A 493 20.00 13.61 1.30
N PHE A 494 19.48 14.21 2.37
CA PHE A 494 18.06 14.55 2.46
C PHE A 494 17.66 15.32 1.20
N ASN A 495 16.55 14.92 0.57
CA ASN A 495 16.06 15.56 -0.64
C ASN A 495 15.73 17.04 -0.42
N ALA A 496 15.69 17.80 -1.52
CA ALA A 496 15.55 19.25 -1.46
C ALA A 496 14.25 19.72 -0.77
N ARG A 497 13.16 18.94 -0.88
CA ARG A 497 11.92 19.20 -0.13
C ARG A 497 12.20 19.13 1.36
N TYR A 498 12.79 18.04 1.86
CA TYR A 498 13.09 17.90 3.29
C TYR A 498 14.06 18.97 3.79
N LYS A 499 15.09 19.33 3.01
CA LYS A 499 15.95 20.48 3.34
C LYS A 499 15.17 21.81 3.41
N ASN A 500 14.14 22.03 2.58
CA ASN A 500 13.29 23.23 2.65
C ASN A 500 12.28 23.20 3.81
N TYR A 501 11.69 22.04 4.11
CA TYR A 501 10.79 21.85 5.27
C TYR A 501 11.51 22.19 6.58
N LEU A 502 12.76 21.75 6.72
CA LEU A 502 13.62 22.04 7.87
C LEU A 502 14.16 23.49 7.91
N GLY A 503 13.88 24.32 6.89
CA GLY A 503 14.40 25.68 6.76
C GLY A 503 15.90 25.77 6.42
N TRP A 504 16.55 24.63 6.16
CA TRP A 504 17.98 24.58 5.82
C TRP A 504 18.25 25.05 4.38
N MET A 505 17.37 24.69 3.45
CA MET A 505 17.28 25.30 2.12
C MET A 505 16.20 26.39 2.16
N PRO A 506 16.56 27.68 2.27
CA PRO A 506 15.60 28.78 2.42
C PRO A 506 14.84 28.99 1.11
N THR A 507 13.69 29.67 1.17
CA THR A 507 12.83 29.90 0.00
C THR A 507 13.53 30.63 -1.16
N ALA A 508 14.56 31.44 -0.87
CA ALA A 508 15.39 32.07 -1.91
C ALA A 508 16.22 31.07 -2.76
N GLU A 509 16.56 29.90 -2.21
CA GLU A 509 17.26 28.81 -2.91
C GLU A 509 16.29 27.82 -3.59
N VAL A 510 14.96 27.99 -3.42
CA VAL A 510 13.90 27.15 -4.01
C VAL A 510 13.03 27.98 -4.96
N ARG A 511 13.25 27.85 -6.28
CA ARG A 511 12.44 28.57 -7.26
C ARG A 511 11.07 27.89 -7.38
N THR A 512 10.02 28.57 -6.91
CA THR A 512 8.65 28.19 -7.31
C THR A 512 8.45 28.61 -8.77
N VAL A 513 7.92 27.69 -9.58
CA VAL A 513 7.71 27.86 -11.03
C VAL A 513 6.21 27.92 -11.31
N THR A 514 5.77 29.01 -11.93
CA THR A 514 4.35 29.33 -12.21
C THR A 514 4.11 29.74 -13.66
N SER A 515 5.14 29.70 -14.50
CA SER A 515 5.10 30.01 -15.93
C SER A 515 6.09 29.14 -16.70
N SER A 516 5.84 28.93 -17.99
CA SER A 516 6.83 28.35 -18.89
C SER A 516 8.16 29.12 -18.89
N GLY A 517 9.26 28.43 -19.15
CA GLY A 517 10.60 29.03 -19.29
C GLY A 517 11.74 28.03 -19.05
N THR A 518 12.97 28.49 -19.24
CA THR A 518 14.18 27.73 -18.89
C THR A 518 14.67 28.13 -17.50
N TYR A 519 14.85 27.15 -16.63
CA TYR A 519 15.25 27.32 -15.24
C TYR A 519 16.52 26.52 -14.95
N ARG A 520 17.51 27.16 -14.31
CA ARG A 520 18.75 26.49 -13.89
C ARG A 520 18.61 25.98 -12.46
N VAL A 521 19.00 24.73 -12.23
CA VAL A 521 19.09 24.11 -10.91
C VAL A 521 20.51 23.63 -10.64
N TRP A 522 21.06 23.97 -9.48
CA TRP A 522 22.40 23.59 -9.04
C TRP A 522 22.36 22.39 -8.10
N ALA A 523 23.44 21.60 -8.06
CA ALA A 523 23.51 20.39 -7.24
C ALA A 523 23.28 20.69 -5.74
N HIS A 524 22.23 20.10 -5.14
CA HIS A 524 21.85 20.37 -3.75
C HIS A 524 22.69 19.60 -2.72
N ASP A 525 23.47 18.63 -3.19
CA ASP A 525 24.41 17.83 -2.42
C ASP A 525 25.84 18.39 -2.40
N LEU A 526 26.08 19.53 -3.05
CA LEU A 526 27.34 20.28 -2.94
C LEU A 526 27.18 21.51 -2.03
N THR A 527 28.03 21.63 -1.02
CA THR A 527 27.90 22.67 0.03
C THR A 527 28.15 24.09 -0.46
N ASN A 528 28.74 24.27 -1.65
CA ASN A 528 29.19 25.55 -2.21
C ASN A 528 28.20 26.25 -3.18
N ALA A 529 27.01 25.70 -3.46
CA ALA A 529 26.03 26.39 -4.31
C ALA A 529 25.34 27.55 -3.55
N ALA A 530 25.14 28.68 -4.24
CA ALA A 530 24.63 29.93 -3.64
C ALA A 530 23.32 30.45 -4.28
N THR A 531 22.73 29.68 -5.20
CA THR A 531 21.60 30.08 -6.04
C THR A 531 20.45 29.05 -5.94
N THR A 532 19.87 28.61 -7.05
CA THR A 532 18.66 27.76 -7.04
C THR A 532 19.00 26.28 -6.92
N ARG A 533 18.81 25.69 -5.74
CA ARG A 533 19.10 24.27 -5.47
C ARG A 533 17.95 23.32 -5.79
N ALA A 534 16.73 23.84 -5.96
CA ALA A 534 15.57 23.06 -6.38
C ALA A 534 14.51 23.94 -7.06
N LEU A 535 13.67 23.30 -7.87
CA LEU A 535 12.46 23.90 -8.44
C LEU A 535 11.21 23.25 -7.81
N ARG A 536 10.22 24.07 -7.44
CA ARG A 536 8.91 23.67 -6.89
C ARG A 536 7.82 24.00 -7.92
N ILE A 537 7.05 23.01 -8.36
CA ILE A 537 5.91 23.23 -9.29
C ILE A 537 4.64 22.67 -8.63
N ALA A 538 3.54 23.42 -8.60
CA ALA A 538 2.27 22.91 -8.10
C ALA A 538 1.66 21.93 -9.10
N LYS A 539 1.42 20.66 -8.70
CA LYS A 539 0.63 19.70 -9.49
C LYS A 539 -0.86 19.96 -9.32
N ASN A 540 -1.26 20.31 -8.11
CA ASN A 540 -2.61 20.73 -7.71
C ASN A 540 -2.54 21.46 -6.35
N ASN A 541 -3.69 21.81 -5.78
CA ASN A 541 -3.79 22.56 -4.52
C ASN A 541 -3.17 21.87 -3.28
N GLN A 542 -2.77 20.60 -3.36
CA GLN A 542 -2.19 19.83 -2.25
C GLN A 542 -0.79 19.31 -2.53
N THR A 543 -0.49 18.94 -3.77
CA THR A 543 0.73 18.23 -4.18
C THR A 543 1.61 19.09 -5.08
N ASN A 544 2.91 19.09 -4.79
CA ASN A 544 3.94 19.78 -5.57
C ASN A 544 4.95 18.77 -6.13
N TYR A 545 5.39 18.99 -7.38
CA TYR A 545 6.64 18.43 -7.89
C TYR A 545 7.84 19.16 -7.30
N TRP A 546 8.88 18.39 -7.01
CA TRP A 546 10.18 18.83 -6.54
C TRP A 546 11.26 18.29 -7.47
N LEU A 547 12.00 19.20 -8.09
CA LEU A 547 13.01 18.91 -9.10
C LEU A 547 14.37 19.24 -8.49
N GLU A 548 15.27 18.26 -8.41
CA GLU A 548 16.59 18.41 -7.78
C GLU A 548 17.72 17.79 -8.62
N PHE A 549 18.95 18.29 -8.43
CA PHE A 549 20.15 17.77 -9.09
C PHE A 549 21.20 17.36 -8.04
N ARG A 550 22.00 16.34 -8.36
CA ARG A 550 22.97 15.71 -7.43
C ARG A 550 24.30 15.39 -8.14
N GLN A 551 25.43 15.50 -7.45
CA GLN A 551 26.76 15.14 -7.95
C GLN A 551 27.58 14.21 -7.02
N GLN A 552 27.07 13.77 -5.87
CA GLN A 552 27.78 12.81 -4.99
C GLN A 552 27.58 11.32 -5.36
N PHE A 553 26.67 11.00 -6.28
CA PHE A 553 26.41 9.62 -6.73
C PHE A 553 27.24 9.26 -7.97
N THR A 554 28.56 9.28 -7.85
CA THR A 554 29.51 8.99 -8.94
C THR A 554 29.39 7.58 -9.53
N ASP A 555 28.75 6.66 -8.80
CA ASP A 555 28.38 5.30 -9.19
C ASP A 555 27.04 5.22 -9.97
N ARG A 556 26.34 6.34 -10.17
CA ARG A 556 25.03 6.40 -10.87
C ARG A 556 25.04 7.50 -11.95
N PRO A 557 25.54 7.22 -13.15
CA PRO A 557 25.66 8.20 -14.25
C PRO A 557 24.37 8.94 -14.60
N ALA A 558 23.20 8.30 -14.43
CA ALA A 558 21.89 8.91 -14.62
C ALA A 558 21.62 10.08 -13.65
N LEU A 559 21.82 9.90 -12.34
CA LEU A 559 21.71 10.98 -11.35
C LEU A 559 22.74 12.09 -11.59
N MET A 560 23.94 11.71 -12.03
CA MET A 560 25.02 12.65 -12.34
C MET A 560 24.73 13.51 -13.58
N SER A 561 23.74 13.16 -14.41
CA SER A 561 23.50 13.73 -15.74
C SER A 561 22.01 13.95 -16.06
N GLY A 562 21.16 13.94 -15.04
CA GLY A 562 19.71 13.98 -15.16
C GLY A 562 19.05 14.56 -13.92
N LEU A 563 17.76 14.85 -14.03
CA LEU A 563 16.98 15.55 -13.00
C LEU A 563 16.25 14.55 -12.10
N GLY A 564 16.47 14.63 -10.79
CA GLY A 564 15.72 13.84 -9.81
C GLY A 564 14.33 14.43 -9.62
N LEU A 565 13.29 13.66 -9.97
CA LEU A 565 11.89 14.06 -9.77
C LEU A 565 11.31 13.39 -8.51
N ARG A 566 10.64 14.21 -7.70
CA ARG A 566 9.79 13.78 -6.59
C ARG A 566 8.45 14.50 -6.66
N TRP A 567 7.41 13.95 -6.05
CA TRP A 567 6.27 14.75 -5.59
C TRP A 567 6.11 14.68 -4.07
N ALA A 568 5.46 15.69 -3.49
CA ALA A 568 5.17 15.75 -2.07
C ALA A 568 3.95 16.63 -1.79
N ARG A 569 3.19 16.30 -0.74
CA ARG A 569 2.26 17.25 -0.11
C ARG A 569 3.03 18.28 0.75
N SER A 570 2.36 19.35 1.13
CA SER A 570 2.85 20.34 2.10
C SER A 570 3.08 19.76 3.51
N GLY A 571 3.73 20.51 4.40
CA GLY A 571 3.99 20.09 5.79
C GLY A 571 4.99 18.94 5.90
N ASN A 572 4.80 18.09 6.92
CA ASN A 572 5.66 16.96 7.33
C ASN A 572 5.55 15.69 6.44
N GLN A 573 4.60 15.65 5.51
CA GLN A 573 4.18 14.48 4.73
C GLN A 573 5.35 13.73 4.04
N SER A 574 5.24 12.45 3.71
CA SER A 574 6.31 11.77 2.97
C SER A 574 6.58 12.40 1.59
N SER A 575 7.85 12.51 1.19
CA SER A 575 8.24 12.73 -0.20
C SER A 575 8.25 11.40 -0.96
N LEU A 576 7.82 11.41 -2.22
CA LEU A 576 7.79 10.22 -3.09
C LEU A 576 8.72 10.44 -4.29
N LEU A 577 9.75 9.61 -4.41
CA LEU A 577 10.56 9.44 -5.62
C LEU A 577 9.68 8.94 -6.76
N LEU A 578 9.89 9.51 -7.95
CA LEU A 578 9.21 9.12 -9.18
C LEU A 578 10.22 8.49 -10.14
N ASP A 579 9.86 7.32 -10.68
CA ASP A 579 10.69 6.59 -11.64
C ASP A 579 10.38 7.05 -13.07
N THR A 580 11.28 7.84 -13.67
CA THR A 580 11.12 8.32 -15.06
C THR A 580 11.59 7.30 -16.12
N THR A 581 12.03 6.12 -15.67
CA THR A 581 12.46 4.96 -16.45
C THR A 581 11.69 3.69 -16.02
N PRO A 582 10.34 3.76 -15.88
CA PRO A 582 9.56 2.77 -15.14
C PRO A 582 9.68 1.36 -15.73
N GLY A 583 10.19 0.43 -14.91
CA GLY A 583 10.32 -0.99 -15.25
C GLY A 583 11.63 -1.38 -15.94
N THR A 584 12.66 -0.52 -15.95
CA THR A 584 14.03 -0.95 -16.27
C THR A 584 14.55 -2.00 -15.27
N ALA A 585 15.63 -2.69 -15.63
CA ALA A 585 16.26 -3.71 -14.78
C ALA A 585 16.85 -3.15 -13.47
N ASP A 586 17.23 -1.88 -13.47
CA ASP A 586 17.66 -1.13 -12.27
C ASP A 586 16.46 -0.66 -11.43
N GLY A 587 15.29 -0.49 -12.07
CA GLY A 587 14.11 0.18 -11.52
C GLY A 587 14.45 1.60 -11.04
N LYS A 588 13.81 2.05 -9.96
CA LYS A 588 14.03 3.34 -9.26
C LYS A 588 15.49 3.76 -8.97
N ASN A 589 16.49 2.92 -9.24
CA ASN A 589 17.91 3.22 -9.17
C ASN A 589 18.44 4.08 -10.34
N ASP A 590 17.78 4.07 -11.50
CA ASP A 590 18.14 4.87 -12.69
C ASP A 590 17.21 6.07 -12.94
N SER A 591 16.16 6.22 -12.11
CA SER A 591 14.98 7.10 -12.16
C SER A 591 15.14 8.57 -12.60
N ALA A 592 16.36 9.08 -12.73
CA ALA A 592 16.65 10.46 -13.07
C ALA A 592 16.29 10.77 -14.53
N LEU A 593 15.55 11.87 -14.73
CA LEU A 593 15.13 12.30 -16.06
C LEU A 593 16.37 12.79 -16.84
N LEU A 594 16.84 11.97 -17.78
CA LEU A 594 18.04 12.25 -18.56
C LEU A 594 17.84 13.45 -19.50
N ILE A 595 18.93 14.15 -19.80
CA ILE A 595 18.94 15.27 -20.74
C ILE A 595 18.32 14.87 -22.09
N GLY A 596 17.41 15.71 -22.59
CA GLY A 596 16.65 15.48 -23.82
C GLY A 596 15.43 14.57 -23.68
N ARG A 597 15.17 13.97 -22.50
CA ARG A 597 13.92 13.26 -22.21
C ARG A 597 12.92 14.20 -21.54
N THR A 598 11.74 14.32 -22.13
CA THR A 598 10.61 15.06 -21.54
C THR A 598 9.76 14.14 -20.66
N PHE A 599 9.54 14.56 -19.42
CA PHE A 599 8.45 14.06 -18.58
C PHE A 599 7.21 14.94 -18.81
N SER A 600 6.04 14.30 -18.96
CA SER A 600 4.76 14.95 -19.23
C SER A 600 3.70 14.47 -18.24
N ASP A 601 3.09 15.39 -17.51
CA ASP A 601 1.92 15.17 -16.67
C ASP A 601 0.71 15.86 -17.31
N THR A 602 0.10 15.19 -18.28
CA THR A 602 -1.04 15.68 -19.07
C THR A 602 -2.34 15.78 -18.26
N ALA A 603 -2.35 15.34 -17.00
CA ALA A 603 -3.48 15.53 -16.07
C ALA A 603 -3.37 16.84 -15.27
N SER A 604 -2.16 17.42 -15.19
CA SER A 604 -1.89 18.71 -14.54
C SER A 604 -1.26 19.74 -15.48
N ASP A 605 -1.23 19.46 -16.79
CA ASP A 605 -0.78 20.36 -17.84
C ASP A 605 0.67 20.86 -17.65
N ILE A 606 1.58 19.96 -17.25
CA ILE A 606 3.00 20.24 -16.93
C ILE A 606 3.94 19.35 -17.74
N HIS A 607 4.96 19.96 -18.35
CA HIS A 607 6.03 19.26 -19.05
C HIS A 607 7.40 19.75 -18.55
N ILE A 608 8.33 18.81 -18.34
CA ILE A 608 9.65 19.05 -17.75
C ILE A 608 10.71 18.39 -18.65
N THR A 609 11.69 19.16 -19.12
CA THR A 609 12.80 18.63 -19.95
C THR A 609 14.14 19.25 -19.52
N PRO A 610 15.07 18.48 -18.93
CA PRO A 610 16.45 18.92 -18.81
C PRO A 610 17.12 18.96 -20.18
N VAL A 611 17.76 20.08 -20.51
CA VAL A 611 18.27 20.38 -21.87
C VAL A 611 19.78 20.56 -21.95
N ALA A 612 20.46 20.85 -20.85
CA ALA A 612 21.92 20.94 -20.80
C ALA A 612 22.45 20.70 -19.38
N LYS A 613 23.59 20.01 -19.27
CA LYS A 613 24.43 20.02 -18.07
C LYS A 613 25.40 21.20 -18.17
N GLY A 614 25.33 22.12 -17.22
CA GLY A 614 26.16 23.31 -17.16
C GLY A 614 27.43 23.05 -16.37
N GLY A 615 28.58 23.14 -17.05
CA GLY A 615 29.94 23.07 -16.48
C GLY A 615 30.29 24.30 -15.63
N THR A 616 29.42 24.64 -14.69
CA THR A 616 29.60 25.65 -13.65
C THR A 616 30.26 25.01 -12.43
N VAL A 617 30.81 25.81 -11.52
CA VAL A 617 31.29 25.32 -10.23
C VAL A 617 30.47 25.98 -9.11
N PRO A 618 29.63 25.23 -8.35
CA PRO A 618 29.26 23.83 -8.57
C PRO A 618 28.43 23.60 -9.84
N GLU A 619 28.33 22.33 -10.23
CA GLU A 619 27.61 21.87 -11.41
C GLU A 619 26.12 22.23 -11.40
N SER A 620 25.55 22.46 -12.58
CA SER A 620 24.13 22.77 -12.74
C SER A 620 23.47 22.04 -13.92
N LEU A 621 22.15 22.07 -13.95
CA LEU A 621 21.31 21.52 -15.00
C LEU A 621 20.31 22.60 -15.45
N ASP A 622 20.23 22.86 -16.75
CA ASP A 622 19.21 23.72 -17.34
C ASP A 622 17.99 22.88 -17.69
N VAL A 623 16.81 23.33 -17.25
CA VAL A 623 15.54 22.63 -17.38
C VAL A 623 14.51 23.54 -18.03
N VAL A 624 14.04 23.17 -19.21
CA VAL A 624 12.84 23.77 -19.81
C VAL A 624 11.63 23.20 -19.09
N ILE A 625 10.78 24.08 -18.60
CA ILE A 625 9.47 23.75 -18.03
C ILE A 625 8.42 24.43 -18.91
N GLN A 626 7.39 23.68 -19.29
CA GLN A 626 6.21 24.20 -19.98
C GLN A 626 4.98 23.95 -19.10
N ILE A 627 4.11 24.96 -18.98
CA ILE A 627 2.85 24.89 -18.22
C ILE A 627 1.71 25.31 -19.14
N GLY A 628 0.75 24.41 -19.35
CA GLY A 628 -0.37 24.58 -20.27
C GLY A 628 -0.66 23.32 -21.09
N ARG A 629 -1.84 23.27 -21.72
CA ARG A 629 -2.32 22.10 -22.49
C ARG A 629 -1.73 21.96 -23.88
N PHE A 630 -1.23 23.06 -24.45
CA PHE A 630 -0.74 23.17 -25.82
C PHE A 630 -1.64 22.41 -26.83
N THR A 631 -2.97 22.68 -26.81
CA THR A 631 -4.00 21.84 -27.46
C THR A 631 -3.84 21.62 -28.97
N ASN A 632 -3.00 22.42 -29.62
CA ASN A 632 -2.75 22.37 -31.06
C ASN A 632 -1.39 21.76 -31.40
N ASN A 633 -0.63 21.30 -30.40
CA ASN A 633 0.76 20.84 -30.52
C ASN A 633 0.83 19.43 -31.12
N LEU A 634 1.38 19.32 -32.32
CA LEU A 634 1.66 18.03 -32.95
C LEU A 634 3.00 17.46 -32.46
N PRO A 635 3.19 16.12 -32.45
CA PRO A 635 4.49 15.54 -32.15
C PRO A 635 5.48 15.84 -33.30
N PRO A 636 6.78 16.00 -32.99
CA PRO A 636 7.78 16.23 -34.02
C PRO A 636 7.92 15.03 -34.96
N ILE A 637 8.40 15.29 -36.18
CA ILE A 637 8.69 14.28 -37.20
C ILE A 637 10.21 14.04 -37.20
N ALA A 638 10.65 12.79 -37.07
CA ALA A 638 12.08 12.45 -36.99
C ALA A 638 12.45 11.20 -37.79
N LEU A 639 13.64 11.25 -38.41
CA LEU A 639 14.32 10.15 -39.08
C LEU A 639 15.67 9.88 -38.39
N LEU A 640 16.11 8.62 -38.38
CA LEU A 640 17.38 8.20 -37.77
C LEU A 640 18.26 7.48 -38.80
N ALA A 641 19.52 7.87 -38.89
CA ALA A 641 20.52 7.25 -39.75
C ALA A 641 21.78 6.86 -38.95
N ALA A 642 22.42 5.75 -39.35
CA ALA A 642 23.71 5.29 -38.82
C ALA A 642 24.74 5.19 -39.95
N SER A 643 26.01 5.51 -39.68
CA SER A 643 27.09 5.38 -40.66
C SER A 643 27.43 3.93 -41.04
N SER A 644 27.05 2.97 -40.20
CA SER A 644 26.96 1.54 -40.50
C SER A 644 26.06 0.86 -39.48
N THR A 645 25.34 -0.19 -39.89
CA THR A 645 24.58 -1.09 -39.00
C THR A 645 25.34 -2.37 -38.64
N SER A 646 26.56 -2.55 -39.15
CA SER A 646 27.44 -3.69 -38.86
C SER A 646 28.87 -3.20 -38.60
N LEU A 647 29.42 -3.54 -37.44
CA LEU A 647 30.67 -2.99 -36.91
C LEU A 647 31.57 -4.12 -36.36
N PRO A 648 32.91 -3.97 -36.37
CA PRO A 648 33.77 -4.73 -35.47
C PRO A 648 33.54 -4.30 -34.01
N VAL A 649 34.03 -5.09 -33.05
CA VAL A 649 34.10 -4.67 -31.64
C VAL A 649 35.00 -3.43 -31.52
N ASN A 650 34.60 -2.45 -30.71
CA ASN A 650 35.19 -1.10 -30.64
C ASN A 650 35.11 -0.28 -31.95
N GLY A 651 34.35 -0.74 -32.95
CA GLY A 651 34.07 0.03 -34.15
C GLY A 651 33.16 1.22 -33.85
N VAL A 652 33.58 2.42 -34.21
CA VAL A 652 32.82 3.66 -33.98
C VAL A 652 31.74 3.83 -35.05
N VAL A 653 30.49 4.03 -34.61
CA VAL A 653 29.38 4.47 -35.46
C VAL A 653 29.10 5.96 -35.23
N THR A 654 28.72 6.67 -36.28
CA THR A 654 28.08 7.98 -36.18
C THR A 654 26.58 7.78 -36.36
N LEU A 655 25.79 8.24 -35.39
CA LEU A 655 24.33 8.27 -35.44
C LEU A 655 23.87 9.72 -35.62
N THR A 656 22.91 9.95 -36.52
CA THR A 656 22.36 11.27 -36.84
C THR A 656 20.85 11.19 -36.93
N ALA A 657 20.17 12.01 -36.14
CA ALA A 657 18.74 12.23 -36.21
C ALA A 657 18.45 13.51 -37.01
N THR A 658 17.60 13.41 -38.02
CA THR A 658 17.06 14.56 -38.75
C THR A 658 15.61 14.73 -38.32
N ALA A 659 15.29 15.83 -37.64
CA ALA A 659 13.96 16.08 -37.11
C ALA A 659 13.46 17.49 -37.39
N THR A 660 12.14 17.61 -37.53
CA THR A 660 11.41 18.87 -37.76
C THR A 660 10.14 18.88 -36.94
N ASP A 661 9.89 20.01 -36.28
CA ASP A 661 8.67 20.29 -35.55
C ASP A 661 7.64 21.00 -36.45
N PRO A 662 6.35 20.59 -36.49
CA PRO A 662 5.35 21.23 -37.35
C PRO A 662 5.06 22.70 -36.94
N GLU A 663 5.00 22.96 -35.64
CA GLU A 663 4.82 24.27 -35.01
C GLU A 663 6.12 25.11 -35.03
N LYS A 664 7.26 24.45 -35.26
CA LYS A 664 8.65 24.96 -35.26
C LYS A 664 9.18 25.27 -33.87
N ASP A 665 8.71 24.54 -32.86
CA ASP A 665 9.26 24.60 -31.52
C ASP A 665 10.71 24.07 -31.44
N PRO A 666 11.51 24.54 -30.45
CA PRO A 666 12.86 24.03 -30.24
C PRO A 666 12.84 22.56 -29.84
N LEU A 667 13.67 21.74 -30.49
CA LEU A 667 13.74 20.30 -30.24
C LEU A 667 14.85 19.92 -29.26
N ALA A 668 14.54 18.98 -28.37
CA ALA A 668 15.49 18.33 -27.47
C ALA A 668 15.69 16.85 -27.87
N TYR A 669 16.93 16.36 -27.76
CA TYR A 669 17.38 15.06 -28.25
C TYR A 669 17.99 14.25 -27.11
N SER A 670 17.55 12.99 -26.96
CA SER A 670 18.15 12.01 -26.06
C SER A 670 18.45 10.70 -26.80
N TRP A 671 19.49 10.02 -26.32
CA TRP A 671 20.05 8.83 -26.95
C TRP A 671 20.10 7.67 -25.96
N ASP A 672 19.92 6.45 -26.47
CA ASP A 672 20.04 5.20 -25.72
C ASP A 672 20.68 4.15 -26.63
N PHE A 673 21.71 3.45 -26.15
CA PHE A 673 22.47 2.47 -26.96
C PHE A 673 22.28 1.02 -26.48
N GLY A 674 21.37 0.78 -25.53
CA GLY A 674 21.09 -0.56 -25.00
C GLY A 674 22.21 -1.19 -24.17
N ASP A 675 23.22 -0.41 -23.76
CA ASP A 675 24.38 -0.87 -22.98
C ASP A 675 24.59 -0.10 -21.66
N GLY A 676 23.71 0.84 -21.32
CA GLY A 676 23.79 1.68 -20.12
C GLY A 676 24.64 2.95 -20.26
N THR A 677 25.22 3.22 -21.44
CA THR A 677 25.98 4.46 -21.69
C THR A 677 25.07 5.70 -21.65
N ILE A 678 25.35 6.63 -20.74
CA ILE A 678 24.61 7.90 -20.61
C ILE A 678 25.33 9.01 -21.39
N ILE A 679 24.63 9.61 -22.36
CA ILE A 679 25.10 10.80 -23.09
C ILE A 679 24.42 12.05 -22.54
N ALA A 680 25.19 12.91 -21.86
CA ALA A 680 24.70 14.16 -21.26
C ALA A 680 24.54 15.33 -22.27
N ALA A 681 24.57 15.05 -23.57
CA ALA A 681 24.56 16.05 -24.64
C ALA A 681 23.24 16.03 -25.42
N ASN A 682 22.54 17.16 -25.37
CA ASN A 682 21.35 17.43 -26.20
C ASN A 682 21.80 17.78 -27.63
N THR A 683 21.91 16.79 -28.49
CA THR A 683 22.41 16.94 -29.88
C THR A 683 21.73 15.98 -30.86
N PRO A 684 21.41 16.42 -32.10
CA PRO A 684 20.92 15.54 -33.16
C PRO A 684 21.98 14.58 -33.71
N LYS A 685 23.25 14.68 -33.29
CA LYS A 685 24.35 13.85 -33.79
C LYS A 685 25.28 13.40 -32.66
N VAL A 686 25.56 12.09 -32.63
CA VAL A 686 26.44 11.44 -31.64
C VAL A 686 27.33 10.38 -32.30
N THR A 687 28.37 9.98 -31.58
CA THR A 687 29.24 8.84 -31.94
C THR A 687 29.30 7.85 -30.78
N HIS A 688 29.22 6.56 -31.05
CA HIS A 688 29.32 5.51 -30.03
C HIS A 688 30.12 4.30 -30.54
N ALA A 689 30.62 3.47 -29.61
CA ALA A 689 31.28 2.20 -29.89
C ALA A 689 31.05 1.21 -28.75
N TRP A 690 30.61 0.00 -29.08
CA TRP A 690 30.38 -1.07 -28.10
C TRP A 690 31.64 -1.94 -27.93
N THR A 691 31.97 -2.25 -26.68
CA THR A 691 33.15 -3.03 -26.28
C THR A 691 32.95 -4.54 -26.31
N THR A 692 31.72 -5.01 -26.53
CA THR A 692 31.31 -6.42 -26.42
C THR A 692 30.61 -6.88 -27.71
N VAL A 693 30.77 -8.15 -28.08
CA VAL A 693 30.07 -8.76 -29.21
C VAL A 693 28.58 -8.89 -28.90
N GLY A 694 27.72 -8.36 -29.76
CA GLY A 694 26.29 -8.29 -29.51
C GLY A 694 25.47 -7.78 -30.70
N GLU A 695 24.16 -7.73 -30.51
CA GLU A 695 23.26 -6.92 -31.33
C GLU A 695 22.52 -5.98 -30.37
N TYR A 696 22.60 -4.68 -30.64
CA TYR A 696 22.09 -3.62 -29.80
C TYR A 696 21.03 -2.83 -30.56
N VAL A 697 20.13 -2.13 -29.87
CA VAL A 697 19.19 -1.19 -30.52
C VAL A 697 19.54 0.20 -30.05
N ALA A 698 19.97 1.05 -30.99
CA ALA A 698 20.19 2.46 -30.73
C ALA A 698 18.87 3.21 -30.93
N TYR A 699 18.39 3.88 -29.88
CA TYR A 699 17.21 4.73 -29.92
C TYR A 699 17.63 6.20 -29.92
N CYS A 700 16.94 7.01 -30.74
CA CYS A 700 16.87 8.45 -30.57
C CYS A 700 15.44 8.83 -30.18
N ARG A 701 15.31 9.62 -29.11
CA ARG A 701 14.04 10.23 -28.70
C ARG A 701 14.17 11.75 -28.83
N VAL A 702 13.28 12.33 -29.62
CA VAL A 702 13.21 13.78 -29.91
C VAL A 702 11.91 14.32 -29.31
N SER A 703 11.93 15.51 -28.71
CA SER A 703 10.71 16.14 -28.15
C SER A 703 10.71 17.66 -28.32
N ASP A 704 9.50 18.21 -28.47
CA ASP A 704 9.13 19.64 -28.46
C ASP A 704 9.19 20.30 -27.07
N MET A 705 9.41 19.50 -26.00
CA MET A 705 9.36 19.91 -24.60
C MET A 705 7.98 20.37 -24.08
N LYS A 706 6.94 20.30 -24.91
CA LYS A 706 5.51 20.54 -24.64
C LYS A 706 4.68 19.25 -24.57
N GLY A 707 5.30 18.10 -24.84
CA GLY A 707 4.77 16.78 -24.56
C GLY A 707 4.69 15.85 -25.77
N GLY A 708 4.80 16.37 -26.99
CA GLY A 708 4.95 15.58 -28.20
C GLY A 708 6.37 15.01 -28.31
N VAL A 709 6.46 13.79 -28.86
CA VAL A 709 7.69 13.01 -28.87
C VAL A 709 7.76 12.20 -30.15
N ALA A 710 8.90 12.25 -30.85
CA ALA A 710 9.28 11.22 -31.80
C ALA A 710 10.24 10.23 -31.15
N ILE A 711 10.10 8.94 -31.47
CA ILE A 711 11.12 7.93 -31.22
C ILE A 711 11.47 7.30 -32.57
N ARG A 712 12.76 7.03 -32.81
CA ARG A 712 13.21 6.08 -33.83
C ARG A 712 14.27 5.16 -33.27
N SER A 713 14.24 3.92 -33.75
CA SER A 713 15.14 2.84 -33.35
C SER A 713 15.96 2.36 -34.54
N ILE A 714 17.17 1.86 -34.31
CA ILE A 714 17.95 1.14 -35.33
C ILE A 714 18.78 0.00 -34.70
N PRO A 715 18.64 -1.25 -35.16
CA PRO A 715 19.46 -2.35 -34.68
C PRO A 715 20.88 -2.27 -35.27
N ILE A 716 21.89 -2.34 -34.41
CA ILE A 716 23.32 -2.32 -34.73
C ILE A 716 23.96 -3.64 -34.31
N ARG A 717 24.60 -4.33 -35.25
CA ARG A 717 25.35 -5.56 -35.02
C ARG A 717 26.82 -5.24 -34.75
N VAL A 718 27.36 -5.81 -33.68
CA VAL A 718 28.74 -5.64 -33.24
C VAL A 718 29.42 -7.00 -33.24
N GLY A 719 30.28 -7.24 -34.22
CA GLY A 719 30.95 -8.51 -34.46
C GLY A 719 29.98 -9.61 -34.96
N ASN A 720 30.20 -10.83 -34.46
CA ASN A 720 29.45 -12.03 -34.85
C ASN A 720 28.72 -12.62 -33.64
N PRO A 721 27.62 -12.00 -33.18
CA PRO A 721 26.82 -12.55 -32.09
C PRO A 721 26.18 -13.89 -32.46
N ALA A 722 26.23 -14.86 -31.53
CA ALA A 722 25.56 -16.15 -31.67
C ALA A 722 24.10 -16.14 -31.18
N THR A 723 23.66 -15.02 -30.62
CA THR A 723 22.30 -14.73 -30.14
C THR A 723 21.32 -14.50 -31.30
N VAL A 724 20.04 -14.41 -30.94
CA VAL A 724 18.90 -14.19 -31.85
C VAL A 724 18.04 -13.03 -31.33
N ARG A 725 17.10 -12.55 -32.16
CA ARG A 725 16.18 -11.46 -31.83
C ARG A 725 14.71 -11.80 -32.10
N ILE A 726 13.81 -11.10 -31.41
CA ILE A 726 12.37 -11.03 -31.73
C ILE A 726 12.05 -9.60 -32.15
N ALA A 727 11.28 -9.41 -33.23
CA ALA A 727 10.74 -8.11 -33.61
C ALA A 727 9.24 -8.21 -33.94
N GLY A 728 8.55 -7.09 -33.84
CA GLY A 728 7.13 -6.95 -34.13
C GLY A 728 6.67 -5.50 -34.04
N GLN A 729 5.37 -5.29 -34.25
CA GLN A 729 4.70 -4.00 -34.14
C GLN A 729 3.65 -4.04 -33.00
N VAL A 730 3.38 -2.90 -32.37
CA VAL A 730 2.24 -2.74 -31.45
C VAL A 730 1.26 -1.72 -32.01
N THR A 731 -0.01 -2.08 -32.08
CA THR A 731 -1.08 -1.27 -32.68
C THR A 731 -2.32 -1.13 -31.78
N ARG A 732 -3.20 -0.19 -32.13
CA ARG A 732 -4.58 -0.08 -31.65
C ARG A 732 -5.49 0.37 -32.79
N GLY A 733 -6.47 -0.46 -33.17
CA GLY A 733 -7.30 -0.24 -34.35
C GLY A 733 -6.49 -0.19 -35.65
N GLY A 734 -5.32 -0.83 -35.69
CA GLY A 734 -4.37 -0.74 -36.81
C GLY A 734 -3.49 0.52 -36.83
N HIS A 735 -3.67 1.48 -35.92
CA HIS A 735 -2.75 2.61 -35.76
C HIS A 735 -1.55 2.20 -34.88
N PRO A 736 -0.31 2.61 -35.20
CA PRO A 736 0.87 2.27 -34.41
C PRO A 736 0.83 2.92 -33.01
N LEU A 737 1.33 2.20 -32.00
CA LEU A 737 1.50 2.72 -30.64
C LEU A 737 2.98 2.88 -30.29
N GLN A 738 3.36 4.11 -29.94
CA GLN A 738 4.71 4.50 -29.55
C GLN A 738 4.96 4.32 -28.04
N GLY A 739 6.21 4.03 -27.67
CA GLY A 739 6.66 4.02 -26.26
C GLY A 739 6.11 2.86 -25.42
N ILE A 740 5.46 1.86 -26.02
CA ILE A 740 4.99 0.66 -25.33
C ILE A 740 6.21 -0.18 -24.96
N ARG A 741 6.35 -0.59 -23.69
CA ARG A 741 7.37 -1.57 -23.31
C ARG A 741 6.95 -2.93 -23.86
N VAL A 742 7.85 -3.61 -24.55
CA VAL A 742 7.71 -5.04 -24.85
C VAL A 742 8.86 -5.80 -24.18
N GLU A 743 8.55 -6.87 -23.46
CA GLU A 743 9.50 -7.65 -22.65
C GLU A 743 9.39 -9.15 -22.93
N VAL A 744 10.45 -9.91 -22.61
CA VAL A 744 10.46 -11.37 -22.67
C VAL A 744 10.90 -12.02 -21.36
N SER A 745 10.01 -12.80 -20.75
CA SER A 745 10.25 -13.57 -19.52
C SER A 745 10.93 -12.76 -18.39
N ASN A 746 10.72 -11.45 -18.35
CA ASN A 746 11.38 -10.50 -17.44
C ASN A 746 12.93 -10.43 -17.58
N THR A 747 13.50 -10.73 -18.77
CA THR A 747 14.97 -10.82 -19.00
C THR A 747 15.54 -9.81 -20.01
N ARG A 748 14.73 -9.38 -20.99
CA ARG A 748 15.03 -8.33 -21.97
C ARG A 748 13.79 -7.49 -22.19
N GLN A 749 14.00 -6.21 -22.50
CA GLN A 749 12.95 -5.25 -22.85
C GLN A 749 13.36 -4.43 -24.09
N ALA A 750 12.37 -3.93 -24.80
CA ALA A 750 12.45 -2.97 -25.88
C ALA A 750 11.29 -1.96 -25.74
N TYR A 751 11.37 -0.84 -26.43
CA TYR A 751 10.29 0.14 -26.51
C TYR A 751 9.88 0.33 -27.96
N THR A 752 8.61 0.56 -28.23
CA THR A 752 8.16 0.85 -29.59
C THR A 752 8.56 2.26 -30.03
N ASP A 753 9.02 2.40 -31.28
CA ASP A 753 9.20 3.71 -31.91
C ASP A 753 7.87 4.30 -32.41
N SER A 754 7.90 5.50 -33.03
CA SER A 754 6.66 6.16 -33.47
C SER A 754 5.89 5.39 -34.55
N ASP A 755 6.57 4.49 -35.27
CA ASP A 755 5.95 3.64 -36.28
C ASP A 755 5.45 2.32 -35.66
N GLY A 756 5.53 2.20 -34.33
CA GLY A 756 5.02 1.08 -33.53
C GLY A 756 5.95 -0.11 -33.45
N PHE A 757 7.13 -0.06 -34.05
CA PHE A 757 8.04 -1.21 -34.14
C PHE A 757 8.95 -1.34 -32.91
N TYR A 758 9.21 -2.57 -32.51
CA TYR A 758 10.19 -2.90 -31.46
C TYR A 758 11.14 -4.01 -31.93
N THR A 759 12.31 -4.14 -31.27
CA THR A 759 13.21 -5.29 -31.45
C THR A 759 13.88 -5.67 -30.13
N LEU A 760 13.66 -6.90 -29.68
CA LEU A 760 14.29 -7.54 -28.54
C LEU A 760 15.52 -8.32 -29.00
N THR A 761 16.72 -7.80 -28.76
CA THR A 761 17.99 -8.41 -29.16
C THR A 761 18.64 -9.24 -28.04
N GLY A 762 19.73 -9.94 -28.37
CA GLY A 762 20.59 -10.56 -27.35
C GLY A 762 19.97 -11.75 -26.62
N LEU A 763 19.05 -12.48 -27.28
CA LEU A 763 18.39 -13.67 -26.76
C LEU A 763 19.22 -14.93 -27.10
N THR A 764 19.24 -15.91 -26.20
CA THR A 764 19.69 -17.27 -26.53
C THR A 764 18.59 -18.03 -27.28
N ARG A 765 18.91 -19.15 -27.93
CA ARG A 765 17.90 -20.02 -28.54
C ARG A 765 17.08 -20.70 -27.45
N GLY A 766 15.76 -20.67 -27.56
CA GLY A 766 14.86 -21.09 -26.48
C GLY A 766 13.40 -20.73 -26.73
N ILE A 767 12.61 -20.76 -25.65
CA ILE A 767 11.18 -20.44 -25.66
C ILE A 767 10.97 -19.25 -24.70
N TYR A 768 10.27 -18.22 -25.17
CA TYR A 768 10.09 -16.95 -24.45
C TYR A 768 8.62 -16.53 -24.37
N THR A 769 8.15 -16.14 -23.18
CA THR A 769 6.86 -15.49 -23.03
C THR A 769 7.03 -14.00 -23.30
N VAL A 770 6.47 -13.51 -24.40
CA VAL A 770 6.54 -12.10 -24.81
C VAL A 770 5.35 -11.35 -24.21
N LYS A 771 5.54 -10.10 -23.75
CA LYS A 771 4.44 -9.25 -23.25
C LYS A 771 4.63 -7.81 -23.68
N ALA A 772 3.54 -7.14 -24.07
CA ALA A 772 3.48 -5.69 -24.16
C ALA A 772 2.84 -5.09 -22.89
N ILE A 773 3.37 -3.95 -22.41
CA ILE A 773 2.97 -3.28 -21.15
C ILE A 773 2.90 -1.77 -21.37
N SER A 774 1.83 -1.16 -20.87
CA SER A 774 1.62 0.29 -20.78
C SER A 774 0.49 0.57 -19.76
N GLU A 775 0.42 1.78 -19.20
CA GLU A 775 -0.67 2.14 -18.29
C GLU A 775 -2.02 2.24 -19.02
N GLY A 776 -3.10 1.77 -18.38
CA GLY A 776 -4.48 1.87 -18.89
C GLY A 776 -4.81 1.02 -20.12
N LEU A 777 -3.79 0.41 -20.73
CA LEU A 777 -3.89 -0.42 -21.93
C LEU A 777 -3.61 -1.90 -21.62
N MET A 778 -4.39 -2.75 -22.26
CA MET A 778 -4.19 -4.21 -22.29
C MET A 778 -3.80 -4.63 -23.72
N PHE A 779 -3.22 -5.82 -23.88
CA PHE A 779 -2.62 -6.27 -25.15
C PHE A 779 -2.89 -7.75 -25.39
N ASN A 780 -3.27 -8.12 -26.63
CA ASN A 780 -3.30 -9.53 -27.09
C ASN A 780 -2.19 -9.74 -28.13
N SER A 781 -1.71 -10.97 -28.25
CA SER A 781 -0.91 -11.43 -29.39
C SER A 781 -1.73 -11.40 -30.68
N ALA A 782 -1.24 -10.68 -31.68
CA ALA A 782 -1.78 -10.65 -33.03
C ALA A 782 -0.89 -11.52 -33.94
N GLY A 783 -1.46 -12.46 -34.67
CA GLY A 783 -0.74 -13.31 -35.63
C GLY A 783 0.22 -14.37 -35.05
N PHE A 784 0.55 -14.33 -33.75
CA PHE A 784 1.56 -15.22 -33.14
C PHE A 784 1.05 -16.01 -31.92
N THR A 785 1.70 -17.16 -31.65
CA THR A 785 1.46 -17.98 -30.45
C THR A 785 2.45 -17.66 -29.35
N ASN A 786 1.96 -17.43 -28.13
CA ASN A 786 2.76 -17.12 -26.94
C ASN A 786 2.70 -18.32 -25.96
N PRO A 787 3.82 -18.88 -25.47
CA PRO A 787 5.23 -18.50 -25.69
C PRO A 787 5.76 -18.74 -27.11
N VAL A 788 6.69 -17.88 -27.54
CA VAL A 788 7.36 -17.92 -28.85
C VAL A 788 8.60 -18.82 -28.79
N SER A 789 8.76 -19.73 -29.75
CA SER A 789 9.97 -20.55 -29.94
C SER A 789 10.96 -19.86 -30.90
N VAL A 790 12.19 -19.64 -30.46
CA VAL A 790 13.20 -18.82 -31.14
C VAL A 790 14.46 -19.64 -31.38
N GLN A 791 14.62 -20.16 -32.60
CA GLN A 791 15.83 -20.88 -33.06
C GLN A 791 16.66 -20.06 -34.05
N ALA A 792 16.01 -19.10 -34.71
CA ALA A 792 16.58 -18.05 -35.54
C ALA A 792 15.87 -16.72 -35.19
N ASN A 793 16.23 -15.62 -35.86
CA ASN A 793 15.53 -14.34 -35.67
C ASN A 793 14.05 -14.46 -36.06
N GLN A 794 13.15 -13.96 -35.21
CA GLN A 794 11.71 -13.96 -35.43
C GLN A 794 11.17 -12.55 -35.69
N THR A 795 10.12 -12.47 -36.50
CA THR A 795 9.42 -11.23 -36.91
C THR A 795 7.91 -11.49 -36.96
N GLY A 796 7.08 -10.45 -36.83
CA GLY A 796 5.61 -10.61 -36.81
C GLY A 796 5.09 -11.11 -35.46
N VAL A 797 5.78 -10.77 -34.38
CA VAL A 797 5.34 -11.02 -32.99
C VAL A 797 4.57 -9.80 -32.53
N ASP A 798 3.43 -9.57 -33.16
CA ASP A 798 2.74 -8.28 -33.11
C ASP A 798 1.70 -8.25 -31.97
N PHE A 799 1.40 -7.07 -31.42
CA PHE A 799 0.41 -6.91 -30.34
C PHE A 799 -0.66 -5.90 -30.70
N GLU A 800 -1.92 -6.28 -30.50
CA GLU A 800 -3.07 -5.37 -30.67
C GLU A 800 -3.62 -4.95 -29.30
N SER A 801 -3.76 -3.65 -29.09
CA SER A 801 -4.09 -3.02 -27.81
C SER A 801 -5.58 -2.66 -27.66
N PHE A 802 -6.01 -2.41 -26.43
CA PHE A 802 -7.38 -2.03 -26.06
C PHE A 802 -7.40 -1.43 -24.64
N ALA A 803 -8.49 -0.77 -24.25
CA ALA A 803 -8.69 -0.30 -22.88
C ALA A 803 -9.42 -1.36 -22.05
N ALA A 804 -9.17 -1.40 -20.74
CA ALA A 804 -9.82 -2.37 -19.85
C ALA A 804 -11.37 -2.26 -19.81
N GLY A 805 -11.93 -1.09 -20.16
CA GLY A 805 -13.37 -0.87 -20.32
C GLY A 805 -13.99 -1.49 -21.57
N ASP A 806 -13.19 -1.97 -22.53
CA ASP A 806 -13.64 -2.56 -23.79
C ASP A 806 -14.05 -4.05 -23.64
N LEU A 807 -14.07 -4.58 -22.41
CA LEU A 807 -14.30 -6.00 -22.09
C LEU A 807 -15.73 -6.30 -21.64
N ALA A 808 -16.25 -7.45 -22.09
CA ALA A 808 -17.56 -7.98 -21.71
C ALA A 808 -17.45 -9.37 -21.08
N THR A 809 -18.29 -9.67 -20.10
CA THR A 809 -18.41 -11.00 -19.51
C THR A 809 -19.48 -11.81 -20.24
N VAL A 810 -19.15 -13.04 -20.65
CA VAL A 810 -20.11 -14.03 -21.17
C VAL A 810 -20.25 -15.19 -20.20
N SER A 811 -21.46 -15.75 -20.09
CA SER A 811 -21.68 -17.03 -19.41
C SER A 811 -21.58 -18.15 -20.46
N ILE A 812 -20.51 -18.95 -20.37
CA ILE A 812 -20.22 -20.08 -21.26
C ILE A 812 -21.08 -21.30 -20.87
N VAL A 813 -21.19 -21.53 -19.56
CA VAL A 813 -22.16 -22.44 -18.94
C VAL A 813 -22.78 -21.66 -17.77
N PRO A 814 -24.10 -21.41 -17.74
CA PRO A 814 -24.73 -20.69 -16.63
C PRO A 814 -24.94 -21.59 -15.40
N LEU A 815 -25.03 -20.97 -14.22
CA LEU A 815 -25.66 -21.64 -13.07
C LEU A 815 -27.10 -21.99 -13.47
N GLY A 816 -27.54 -23.20 -13.15
CA GLY A 816 -28.84 -23.71 -13.59
C GLY A 816 -28.86 -24.35 -14.99
N ALA A 817 -27.69 -24.55 -15.63
CA ALA A 817 -27.59 -25.29 -16.88
C ALA A 817 -28.19 -26.72 -16.78
N GLN A 818 -28.57 -27.26 -17.93
CA GLN A 818 -29.03 -28.65 -18.08
C GLN A 818 -27.83 -29.61 -18.08
N TRP A 819 -27.81 -30.56 -17.14
CA TRP A 819 -26.78 -31.59 -17.03
C TRP A 819 -27.38 -32.97 -17.37
N ARG A 820 -26.55 -33.83 -17.96
CA ARG A 820 -26.77 -35.28 -17.87
C ARG A 820 -26.22 -35.78 -16.53
N TYR A 821 -26.89 -36.74 -15.91
CA TYR A 821 -26.46 -37.27 -14.60
C TYR A 821 -26.62 -38.79 -14.48
N TYR A 822 -25.80 -39.38 -13.62
CA TYR A 822 -25.78 -40.79 -13.27
C TYR A 822 -25.69 -40.97 -11.76
N ASP A 823 -26.71 -41.59 -11.19
CA ASP A 823 -27.07 -41.60 -9.77
C ASP A 823 -27.24 -43.04 -9.22
N LYS A 824 -26.63 -44.02 -9.90
CA LYS A 824 -26.81 -45.47 -9.63
C LYS A 824 -25.67 -46.08 -8.80
N GLY A 825 -24.73 -45.26 -8.32
CA GLY A 825 -23.64 -45.64 -7.41
C GLY A 825 -22.56 -46.60 -7.95
N ASN A 826 -22.76 -47.19 -9.14
CA ASN A 826 -21.97 -48.32 -9.66
C ASN A 826 -21.07 -47.98 -10.87
N LEU A 827 -20.74 -46.71 -11.09
CA LEU A 827 -19.87 -46.30 -12.20
C LEU A 827 -18.39 -46.52 -11.85
N THR A 828 -17.78 -47.56 -12.42
CA THR A 828 -16.42 -48.03 -12.04
C THR A 828 -15.31 -47.69 -13.03
N THR A 829 -15.64 -47.12 -14.19
CA THR A 829 -14.64 -46.72 -15.21
C THR A 829 -14.32 -45.23 -15.11
N SER A 830 -13.17 -44.80 -15.63
CA SER A 830 -12.83 -43.37 -15.80
C SER A 830 -13.21 -42.82 -17.18
N ALA A 831 -13.77 -43.65 -18.07
CA ALA A 831 -14.05 -43.29 -19.46
C ALA A 831 -15.08 -42.16 -19.60
N TRP A 832 -16.04 -42.06 -18.67
CA TRP A 832 -17.06 -41.01 -18.64
C TRP A 832 -16.50 -39.58 -18.52
N ARG A 833 -15.22 -39.40 -18.18
CA ARG A 833 -14.55 -38.10 -18.18
C ARG A 833 -14.19 -37.62 -19.60
N GLN A 834 -14.16 -38.51 -20.59
CA GLN A 834 -13.73 -38.25 -21.97
C GLN A 834 -14.87 -37.75 -22.88
N SER A 835 -14.51 -36.97 -23.91
CA SER A 835 -15.46 -36.46 -24.92
C SER A 835 -16.03 -37.54 -25.85
N SER A 836 -15.38 -38.68 -25.97
CA SER A 836 -15.80 -39.83 -26.77
C SER A 836 -16.77 -40.80 -26.06
N PHE A 837 -17.04 -40.61 -24.77
CA PHE A 837 -17.97 -41.45 -24.02
C PHE A 837 -19.42 -41.10 -24.33
N ASP A 838 -20.22 -42.13 -24.64
CA ASP A 838 -21.65 -42.04 -24.87
C ASP A 838 -22.42 -41.96 -23.54
N ASP A 839 -23.07 -40.82 -23.33
CA ASP A 839 -23.93 -40.52 -22.18
C ASP A 839 -25.43 -40.51 -22.53
N THR A 840 -25.83 -41.01 -23.70
CA THR A 840 -27.23 -40.96 -24.17
C THR A 840 -28.21 -41.57 -23.17
N GLY A 841 -27.83 -42.68 -22.53
CA GLY A 841 -28.59 -43.37 -21.49
C GLY A 841 -28.49 -42.79 -20.06
N TRP A 842 -27.86 -41.62 -19.89
CA TRP A 842 -27.87 -40.86 -18.62
C TRP A 842 -29.12 -39.98 -18.53
N SER A 843 -29.68 -39.84 -17.32
CA SER A 843 -30.80 -38.95 -17.02
C SER A 843 -30.45 -37.49 -17.30
N ARG A 844 -31.43 -36.60 -17.45
CA ARG A 844 -31.23 -35.15 -17.71
C ARG A 844 -32.04 -34.28 -16.75
N GLY A 845 -31.47 -33.15 -16.32
CA GLY A 845 -32.18 -32.14 -15.55
C GLY A 845 -31.39 -30.85 -15.35
N ALA A 846 -32.07 -29.78 -14.93
CA ALA A 846 -31.44 -28.49 -14.63
C ALA A 846 -30.83 -28.46 -13.23
N ALA A 847 -29.69 -27.77 -13.09
CA ALA A 847 -29.10 -27.49 -11.79
C ALA A 847 -29.94 -26.45 -10.99
N PRO A 848 -29.82 -26.38 -9.65
CA PRO A 848 -29.11 -27.30 -8.77
C PRO A 848 -29.68 -28.72 -8.82
N LEU A 849 -28.80 -29.71 -8.95
CA LEU A 849 -29.14 -31.14 -8.84
C LEU A 849 -28.77 -31.63 -7.44
N GLY A 850 -29.56 -32.51 -6.83
CA GLY A 850 -29.33 -32.87 -5.44
C GLY A 850 -30.45 -33.65 -4.74
N TYR A 851 -30.42 -33.62 -3.41
CA TYR A 851 -31.50 -34.08 -2.51
C TYR A 851 -31.32 -33.45 -1.11
N GLY A 852 -32.32 -33.57 -0.24
CA GLY A 852 -32.26 -33.18 1.17
C GLY A 852 -32.45 -31.68 1.46
N ASP A 853 -31.89 -30.82 0.62
CA ASP A 853 -31.90 -29.36 0.78
C ASP A 853 -33.02 -28.67 -0.06
N ASP A 854 -33.42 -27.48 0.35
CA ASP A 854 -34.35 -26.60 -0.36
C ASP A 854 -33.73 -26.05 -1.66
N ASN A 855 -34.60 -25.64 -2.59
CA ASN A 855 -34.23 -25.05 -3.89
C ASN A 855 -33.42 -25.98 -4.83
N ILE A 856 -33.42 -27.29 -4.59
CA ILE A 856 -33.01 -28.29 -5.60
C ILE A 856 -34.05 -28.31 -6.73
N ILE A 857 -33.59 -28.19 -7.98
CA ILE A 857 -34.44 -28.16 -9.18
C ILE A 857 -34.57 -29.56 -9.81
N THR A 858 -33.52 -30.37 -9.75
CA THR A 858 -33.57 -31.79 -10.16
C THR A 858 -33.17 -32.70 -9.01
N THR A 859 -34.13 -33.43 -8.46
CA THR A 859 -33.83 -34.46 -7.46
C THR A 859 -33.12 -35.65 -8.13
N VAL A 860 -32.03 -36.11 -7.53
CA VAL A 860 -31.26 -37.28 -8.00
C VAL A 860 -31.29 -38.42 -6.97
N GLY A 861 -31.15 -39.66 -7.42
CA GLY A 861 -31.19 -40.84 -6.56
C GLY A 861 -29.96 -40.97 -5.66
N TYR A 862 -30.17 -41.57 -4.48
CA TYR A 862 -29.09 -41.95 -3.55
C TYR A 862 -29.08 -43.47 -3.25
N GLY A 863 -29.85 -44.26 -3.99
CA GLY A 863 -30.08 -45.68 -3.71
C GLY A 863 -31.26 -45.93 -2.77
N GLY A 864 -31.52 -47.20 -2.45
CA GLY A 864 -32.74 -47.63 -1.74
C GLY A 864 -32.69 -47.60 -0.21
N VAL A 865 -31.56 -47.19 0.41
CA VAL A 865 -31.36 -47.27 1.86
C VAL A 865 -30.81 -45.93 2.38
N ALA A 866 -31.62 -45.20 3.16
CA ALA A 866 -31.28 -43.84 3.60
C ALA A 866 -30.06 -43.74 4.54
N SER A 867 -29.69 -44.82 5.23
CA SER A 867 -28.47 -44.91 6.06
C SER A 867 -27.24 -45.47 5.31
N ALA A 868 -27.42 -45.88 4.05
CA ALA A 868 -26.39 -46.46 3.19
C ALA A 868 -26.51 -45.91 1.75
N LYS A 869 -26.53 -44.57 1.66
CA LYS A 869 -26.59 -43.82 0.40
C LYS A 869 -25.37 -44.08 -0.48
N TYR A 870 -25.54 -43.95 -1.79
CA TYR A 870 -24.42 -43.88 -2.74
C TYR A 870 -23.56 -42.64 -2.45
N ILE A 871 -22.25 -42.86 -2.28
CA ILE A 871 -21.30 -41.78 -1.99
C ILE A 871 -21.14 -40.82 -3.17
N THR A 872 -21.13 -41.33 -4.40
CA THR A 872 -20.78 -40.54 -5.60
C THR A 872 -21.95 -40.43 -6.58
N THR A 873 -22.18 -39.21 -7.08
CA THR A 873 -23.04 -38.92 -8.24
C THR A 873 -22.24 -38.23 -9.34
N TRP A 874 -22.48 -38.61 -10.59
CA TRP A 874 -21.73 -38.12 -11.76
C TRP A 874 -22.58 -37.23 -12.65
N PHE A 875 -21.98 -36.18 -13.21
CA PHE A 875 -22.64 -35.19 -14.07
C PHE A 875 -21.81 -34.91 -15.33
N ARG A 876 -22.48 -34.63 -16.46
CA ARG A 876 -21.85 -34.26 -17.74
C ARG A 876 -22.61 -33.13 -18.46
N HIS A 877 -21.89 -32.21 -19.10
CA HIS A 877 -22.44 -31.10 -19.88
C HIS A 877 -21.54 -30.75 -21.08
N SER A 878 -22.12 -30.71 -22.28
CA SER A 878 -21.42 -30.34 -23.52
C SER A 878 -21.72 -28.90 -23.92
N PHE A 879 -20.69 -28.17 -24.35
CA PHE A 879 -20.76 -26.76 -24.72
C PHE A 879 -19.77 -26.42 -25.83
N ARG A 880 -20.04 -25.34 -26.57
CA ARG A 880 -19.26 -24.93 -27.74
C ARG A 880 -18.57 -23.57 -27.52
N ILE A 881 -17.32 -23.45 -27.97
CA ILE A 881 -16.62 -22.17 -28.13
C ILE A 881 -15.97 -22.16 -29.53
N ASP A 882 -16.50 -21.35 -30.46
CA ASP A 882 -16.00 -21.29 -31.84
C ASP A 882 -14.70 -20.48 -32.01
N ASP A 883 -14.45 -19.52 -31.13
CA ASP A 883 -13.24 -18.69 -31.13
C ASP A 883 -12.74 -18.47 -29.69
N LEU A 884 -11.49 -18.84 -29.44
CA LEU A 884 -10.82 -18.68 -28.14
C LEU A 884 -9.95 -17.42 -28.07
N SER A 885 -9.66 -16.76 -29.20
CA SER A 885 -8.68 -15.66 -29.30
C SER A 885 -9.14 -14.35 -28.65
N GLY A 886 -10.46 -14.15 -28.52
CA GLY A 886 -11.04 -12.97 -27.87
C GLY A 886 -11.02 -13.00 -26.35
N PHE A 887 -10.85 -14.18 -25.72
CA PHE A 887 -10.91 -14.35 -24.27
C PHE A 887 -9.61 -13.91 -23.57
N GLN A 888 -9.75 -13.06 -22.56
CA GLN A 888 -8.68 -12.68 -21.62
C GLN A 888 -8.53 -13.72 -20.52
N SER A 889 -9.65 -14.14 -19.94
CA SER A 889 -9.73 -15.13 -18.88
C SER A 889 -11.00 -15.95 -18.99
N ILE A 890 -10.95 -17.17 -18.46
CA ILE A 890 -12.11 -18.05 -18.30
C ILE A 890 -12.11 -18.52 -16.83
N THR A 891 -13.27 -18.47 -16.19
CA THR A 891 -13.44 -18.75 -14.76
C THR A 891 -14.53 -19.81 -14.58
N LEU A 892 -14.16 -20.91 -13.92
CA LEU A 892 -15.08 -21.88 -13.37
C LEU A 892 -15.61 -21.38 -12.03
N GLY A 893 -16.88 -21.65 -11.73
CA GLY A 893 -17.46 -21.49 -10.40
C GLY A 893 -18.32 -22.72 -10.07
N LEU A 894 -17.99 -23.43 -9.00
CA LEU A 894 -18.64 -24.66 -8.57
C LEU A 894 -19.35 -24.46 -7.22
N ILE A 895 -20.60 -24.93 -7.10
CA ILE A 895 -21.31 -25.14 -5.84
C ILE A 895 -21.41 -26.65 -5.66
N ARG A 896 -20.96 -27.15 -4.51
CA ARG A 896 -20.80 -28.58 -4.23
C ARG A 896 -21.08 -28.87 -2.75
N ASP A 897 -21.60 -30.04 -2.49
CA ASP A 897 -21.70 -30.63 -1.17
C ASP A 897 -21.66 -32.18 -1.33
N ASP A 898 -20.81 -32.92 -0.62
CA ASP A 898 -19.76 -32.44 0.32
C ASP A 898 -18.46 -32.07 -0.41
N GLY A 899 -18.05 -32.90 -1.37
CA GLY A 899 -16.77 -32.82 -2.09
C GLY A 899 -16.97 -33.05 -3.58
N ALA A 900 -16.05 -32.54 -4.42
CA ALA A 900 -16.19 -32.66 -5.88
C ALA A 900 -14.88 -32.55 -6.66
N ALA A 901 -14.84 -33.20 -7.83
CA ALA A 901 -13.77 -33.04 -8.83
C ALA A 901 -14.38 -32.76 -10.23
N VAL A 902 -13.75 -31.84 -10.96
CA VAL A 902 -14.19 -31.36 -12.28
C VAL A 902 -13.15 -31.66 -13.34
N TYR A 903 -13.62 -32.25 -14.43
CA TYR A 903 -12.86 -32.62 -15.61
C TYR A 903 -13.36 -31.82 -16.82
N LEU A 904 -12.42 -31.31 -17.62
CA LEU A 904 -12.66 -30.69 -18.92
C LEU A 904 -11.91 -31.49 -19.97
N ASN A 905 -12.62 -31.98 -20.99
CA ASN A 905 -12.04 -32.74 -22.10
C ASN A 905 -11.15 -33.92 -21.64
N GLY A 906 -11.57 -34.66 -20.60
CA GLY A 906 -10.83 -35.80 -20.03
C GLY A 906 -9.75 -35.45 -19.00
N ARG A 907 -9.37 -34.18 -18.85
CA ARG A 907 -8.34 -33.72 -17.91
C ARG A 907 -8.96 -33.11 -16.66
N GLU A 908 -8.42 -33.42 -15.48
CA GLU A 908 -8.84 -32.76 -14.24
C GLU A 908 -8.40 -31.29 -14.23
N ILE A 909 -9.32 -30.39 -13.89
CA ILE A 909 -9.10 -28.94 -13.88
C ILE A 909 -9.39 -28.28 -12.53
N PHE A 910 -10.23 -28.90 -11.68
CA PHE A 910 -10.55 -28.36 -10.36
C PHE A 910 -10.97 -29.48 -9.39
N ARG A 911 -10.66 -29.31 -8.11
CA ARG A 911 -10.98 -30.26 -7.02
C ARG A 911 -11.26 -29.47 -5.74
N SER A 912 -12.38 -29.74 -5.06
CA SER A 912 -12.79 -29.10 -3.81
C SER A 912 -13.23 -30.14 -2.78
N ASN A 913 -12.73 -30.06 -1.55
CA ASN A 913 -13.04 -30.98 -0.45
C ASN A 913 -12.93 -32.48 -0.79
N MET A 914 -11.90 -32.87 -1.57
CA MET A 914 -11.58 -34.27 -1.86
C MET A 914 -10.13 -34.59 -1.48
N PRO A 915 -9.81 -35.83 -1.05
CA PRO A 915 -8.44 -36.27 -0.82
C PRO A 915 -7.60 -36.23 -2.10
N THR A 916 -6.28 -36.29 -1.97
CA THR A 916 -5.35 -36.35 -3.11
C THR A 916 -5.29 -37.74 -3.75
N GLY A 917 -4.87 -37.81 -5.01
CA GLY A 917 -4.75 -39.07 -5.75
C GLY A 917 -6.01 -39.47 -6.52
N THR A 918 -6.11 -40.77 -6.84
CA THR A 918 -7.18 -41.34 -7.67
C THR A 918 -8.49 -41.45 -6.88
N LEU A 919 -9.57 -40.85 -7.41
CA LEU A 919 -10.91 -40.96 -6.85
C LEU A 919 -11.61 -42.22 -7.37
N LEU A 920 -12.36 -42.88 -6.48
CA LEU A 920 -13.22 -44.04 -6.72
C LEU A 920 -14.67 -43.69 -6.31
N ALA A 921 -15.64 -44.47 -6.78
CA ALA A 921 -17.06 -44.34 -6.41
C ALA A 921 -17.36 -44.43 -4.90
N SER A 922 -16.41 -44.96 -4.11
CA SER A 922 -16.45 -45.08 -2.64
C SER A 922 -15.51 -44.11 -1.91
N THR A 923 -14.80 -43.23 -2.61
CA THR A 923 -13.96 -42.20 -1.97
C THR A 923 -14.85 -41.15 -1.34
N LEU A 924 -14.70 -40.91 -0.04
CA LEU A 924 -15.42 -39.87 0.69
C LEU A 924 -14.83 -38.49 0.42
N ALA A 925 -15.64 -37.44 0.64
CA ALA A 925 -15.16 -36.08 0.80
C ALA A 925 -14.24 -35.95 2.04
N SER A 926 -13.33 -34.97 2.05
CA SER A 926 -12.32 -34.84 3.12
C SER A 926 -12.90 -34.38 4.48
N SER A 927 -14.02 -33.68 4.47
CA SER A 927 -14.84 -33.37 5.64
C SER A 927 -16.32 -33.29 5.24
N ALA A 928 -17.22 -33.38 6.20
CA ALA A 928 -18.58 -32.87 6.03
C ALA A 928 -18.56 -31.34 5.85
N THR A 929 -19.58 -30.81 5.19
CA THR A 929 -19.80 -29.38 4.95
C THR A 929 -21.07 -28.90 5.65
N GLY A 930 -21.39 -27.61 5.57
CA GLY A 930 -22.35 -26.99 6.49
C GLY A 930 -22.73 -25.54 6.17
N GLY A 931 -24.02 -25.27 6.01
CA GLY A 931 -24.64 -23.94 5.90
C GLY A 931 -24.12 -23.11 4.72
N THR A 932 -23.24 -22.13 5.00
CA THR A 932 -22.78 -21.21 3.94
C THR A 932 -21.74 -21.84 3.01
N ASP A 933 -21.29 -23.08 3.25
CA ASP A 933 -20.36 -23.79 2.37
C ASP A 933 -21.08 -24.60 1.28
N GLU A 934 -22.23 -25.22 1.58
CA GLU A 934 -23.10 -25.94 0.61
C GLU A 934 -23.71 -24.99 -0.44
N THR A 935 -23.70 -23.69 -0.16
CA THR A 935 -24.15 -22.61 -1.03
C THR A 935 -23.01 -21.74 -1.55
N ALA A 936 -21.75 -22.02 -1.18
CA ALA A 936 -20.59 -21.27 -1.63
C ALA A 936 -20.25 -21.58 -3.10
N LEU A 937 -19.86 -20.52 -3.82
CA LEU A 937 -19.30 -20.64 -5.17
C LEU A 937 -17.77 -20.66 -5.09
N PHE A 938 -17.19 -21.84 -5.27
CA PHE A 938 -15.74 -22.06 -5.37
C PHE A 938 -15.26 -21.71 -6.77
N GLU A 939 -14.47 -20.64 -6.90
CA GLU A 939 -14.05 -20.09 -8.19
C GLU A 939 -12.59 -20.47 -8.55
N ALA A 940 -12.31 -20.74 -9.82
CA ALA A 940 -10.97 -21.02 -10.34
C ALA A 940 -10.79 -20.48 -11.76
N GLU A 941 -9.63 -19.87 -12.04
CA GLU A 941 -9.27 -19.42 -13.38
C GLU A 941 -8.68 -20.56 -14.22
N LEU A 942 -9.14 -20.68 -15.46
CA LEU A 942 -8.81 -21.75 -16.40
C LEU A 942 -8.05 -21.18 -17.60
N PRO A 943 -6.80 -21.63 -17.85
CA PRO A 943 -6.09 -21.31 -19.09
C PRO A 943 -6.90 -21.70 -20.33
N SER A 944 -6.97 -20.80 -21.31
CA SER A 944 -7.67 -21.02 -22.59
C SER A 944 -7.14 -22.25 -23.36
N THR A 945 -5.89 -22.65 -23.11
CA THR A 945 -5.23 -23.87 -23.64
C THR A 945 -5.81 -25.19 -23.13
N LEU A 946 -6.75 -25.17 -22.16
CA LEU A 946 -7.52 -26.34 -21.74
C LEU A 946 -8.76 -26.59 -22.61
N PHE A 947 -9.17 -25.59 -23.40
CA PHE A 947 -10.33 -25.64 -24.28
C PHE A 947 -9.89 -25.92 -25.72
N VAL A 948 -10.78 -26.52 -26.50
CA VAL A 948 -10.62 -26.70 -27.95
C VAL A 948 -11.63 -25.84 -28.71
N GLY A 949 -11.27 -25.40 -29.91
CA GLY A 949 -12.22 -24.75 -30.81
C GLY A 949 -13.32 -25.72 -31.23
N GLY A 950 -14.58 -25.31 -31.11
CA GLY A 950 -15.75 -26.17 -31.29
C GLY A 950 -16.21 -26.79 -29.96
N SER A 951 -16.48 -28.10 -29.98
CA SER A 951 -17.17 -28.80 -28.88
C SER A 951 -16.24 -29.18 -27.72
N ASN A 952 -16.67 -28.90 -26.51
CA ASN A 952 -15.98 -29.21 -25.25
C ASN A 952 -16.94 -29.98 -24.32
N ILE A 953 -16.39 -30.82 -23.43
CA ILE A 953 -17.16 -31.57 -22.42
C ILE A 953 -16.68 -31.20 -21.01
N LEU A 954 -17.62 -30.86 -20.13
CA LEU A 954 -17.43 -30.90 -18.69
C LEU A 954 -17.97 -32.23 -18.16
N ALA A 955 -17.22 -32.83 -17.24
CA ALA A 955 -17.62 -33.99 -16.48
C ALA A 955 -17.27 -33.75 -15.00
N VAL A 956 -18.20 -34.00 -14.08
CA VAL A 956 -18.05 -33.76 -12.64
C VAL A 956 -18.41 -35.02 -11.88
N GLU A 957 -17.70 -35.30 -10.80
CA GLU A 957 -18.14 -36.22 -9.75
C GLU A 957 -18.25 -35.49 -8.42
N VAL A 958 -19.38 -35.69 -7.75
CA VAL A 958 -19.69 -35.12 -6.43
C VAL A 958 -19.81 -36.26 -5.44
N HIS A 959 -19.13 -36.13 -4.32
CA HIS A 959 -18.93 -37.16 -3.30
C HIS A 959 -19.44 -36.67 -1.95
N GLN A 960 -20.04 -37.59 -1.20
CA GLN A 960 -20.47 -37.37 0.18
C GLN A 960 -19.36 -37.70 1.19
N SER A 961 -19.37 -37.05 2.35
CA SER A 961 -18.47 -37.31 3.48
C SER A 961 -18.83 -38.58 4.25
N SER A 962 -20.08 -39.05 4.13
CA SER A 962 -20.62 -40.21 4.83
C SER A 962 -21.72 -40.91 4.04
N THR A 963 -21.99 -42.19 4.32
CA THR A 963 -23.07 -42.96 3.69
C THR A 963 -24.47 -42.60 4.24
N ASN A 964 -24.55 -41.70 5.21
CA ASN A 964 -25.78 -41.31 5.89
C ASN A 964 -25.99 -39.79 5.92
N SER A 965 -25.30 -39.05 5.05
CA SER A 965 -25.49 -37.61 4.88
C SER A 965 -26.95 -37.27 4.59
N SER A 966 -27.44 -36.13 5.08
CA SER A 966 -28.81 -35.66 4.87
C SER A 966 -29.07 -35.31 3.40
N ASP A 967 -28.12 -34.62 2.78
CA ASP A 967 -28.27 -33.81 1.57
C ASP A 967 -27.24 -34.17 0.49
N MET A 968 -27.40 -33.54 -0.67
CA MET A 968 -26.35 -33.33 -1.66
C MET A 968 -26.73 -32.12 -2.53
N ARG A 969 -25.82 -31.22 -2.85
CA ARG A 969 -26.02 -30.16 -3.88
C ARG A 969 -24.91 -30.13 -4.94
N PHE A 970 -25.30 -29.95 -6.19
CA PHE A 970 -24.41 -29.65 -7.33
C PHE A 970 -24.97 -28.53 -8.21
N ASN A 971 -24.16 -27.50 -8.49
CA ASN A 971 -24.37 -26.52 -9.55
C ASN A 971 -23.02 -25.98 -10.05
N LEU A 972 -22.87 -25.67 -11.34
CA LEU A 972 -21.59 -25.19 -11.89
C LEU A 972 -21.81 -24.16 -13.00
N ARG A 973 -20.98 -23.12 -13.01
CA ARG A 973 -20.83 -22.18 -14.11
C ARG A 973 -19.43 -22.22 -14.72
N ILE A 974 -19.36 -21.86 -16.00
CA ILE A 974 -18.17 -21.34 -16.66
C ILE A 974 -18.54 -19.94 -17.18
N SER A 975 -17.73 -18.93 -16.89
CA SER A 975 -17.86 -17.58 -17.45
C SER A 975 -16.53 -17.14 -18.04
N GLY A 976 -16.53 -16.35 -19.11
CA GLY A 976 -15.30 -15.81 -19.69
C GLY A 976 -15.37 -14.30 -19.88
N LEU A 977 -14.24 -13.64 -19.74
CA LEU A 977 -14.07 -12.21 -20.02
C LEU A 977 -13.44 -12.08 -21.41
N LEU A 978 -14.13 -11.47 -22.37
CA LEU A 978 -13.65 -11.33 -23.75
C LEU A 978 -13.80 -9.91 -24.29
N ARG A 979 -13.01 -9.57 -25.31
CA ARG A 979 -13.36 -8.45 -26.21
C ARG A 979 -14.56 -8.89 -27.07
N PRO A 980 -15.64 -8.09 -27.19
CA PRO A 980 -16.70 -8.36 -28.17
C PRO A 980 -16.13 -8.43 -29.59
N THR A 981 -16.52 -9.43 -30.39
CA THR A 981 -15.86 -9.70 -31.67
C THR A 981 -16.11 -8.61 -32.71
N GLN A 982 -15.05 -8.12 -33.36
CA GLN A 982 -15.16 -7.33 -34.60
C GLN A 982 -15.59 -8.19 -35.79
N ARG A 983 -15.32 -9.50 -35.77
CA ARG A 983 -15.84 -10.44 -36.77
C ARG A 983 -17.34 -10.65 -36.54
N ALA A 984 -18.11 -10.54 -37.61
CA ALA A 984 -19.55 -10.81 -37.59
C ALA A 984 -19.83 -12.29 -37.21
N PRO A 985 -20.78 -12.55 -36.29
CA PRO A 985 -21.15 -13.89 -35.86
C PRO A 985 -21.92 -14.65 -36.94
N ALA A 986 -21.75 -15.98 -36.97
CA ALA A 986 -22.49 -16.86 -37.86
C ALA A 986 -23.83 -17.30 -37.23
N ILE A 987 -24.83 -17.53 -38.08
CA ILE A 987 -26.10 -18.19 -37.73
C ILE A 987 -26.04 -19.65 -38.18
N VAL A 988 -26.53 -20.54 -37.33
CA VAL A 988 -26.82 -21.94 -37.64
C VAL A 988 -28.34 -22.12 -37.69
N LEU A 989 -28.82 -22.71 -38.78
CA LEU A 989 -30.24 -23.04 -39.00
C LEU A 989 -30.43 -24.55 -38.88
N THR A 990 -31.49 -25.00 -38.21
CA THR A 990 -31.79 -26.43 -38.02
C THR A 990 -33.28 -26.69 -38.13
N PRO A 991 -33.75 -27.36 -39.20
CA PRO A 991 -35.16 -27.72 -39.36
C PRO A 991 -35.67 -28.65 -38.26
N GLN A 992 -36.94 -28.49 -37.89
CA GLN A 992 -37.66 -29.28 -36.91
C GLN A 992 -39.09 -29.57 -37.44
N SER A 993 -39.83 -30.45 -36.75
CA SER A 993 -41.19 -30.81 -37.17
C SER A 993 -42.16 -29.64 -36.95
N GLY A 994 -42.44 -28.86 -38.00
CA GLY A 994 -43.29 -27.68 -37.96
C GLY A 994 -42.59 -26.37 -37.54
N SER A 995 -41.27 -26.37 -37.38
CA SER A 995 -40.50 -25.20 -36.92
C SER A 995 -39.06 -25.16 -37.45
N LEU A 996 -38.38 -24.04 -37.25
CA LEU A 996 -36.97 -23.82 -37.55
C LEU A 996 -36.25 -23.30 -36.31
N ARG A 997 -35.26 -24.05 -35.81
CA ARG A 997 -34.37 -23.58 -34.75
C ARG A 997 -33.27 -22.70 -35.37
N ILE A 998 -33.15 -21.48 -34.88
CA ILE A 998 -32.17 -20.48 -35.29
C ILE A 998 -31.21 -20.26 -34.12
N ALA A 999 -29.91 -20.44 -34.33
CA ALA A 999 -28.93 -20.38 -33.25
C ALA A 999 -27.64 -19.63 -33.63
N TRP A 1000 -26.99 -19.01 -32.66
CA TRP A 1000 -25.77 -18.22 -32.86
C TRP A 1000 -24.90 -18.22 -31.60
N THR A 1001 -23.62 -17.87 -31.74
CA THR A 1001 -22.67 -17.97 -30.63
C THR A 1001 -23.02 -17.01 -29.48
N ILE A 1002 -22.88 -17.48 -28.23
CA ILE A 1002 -23.01 -16.62 -27.04
C ILE A 1002 -21.99 -15.46 -26.99
N THR A 1003 -20.88 -15.59 -27.74
CA THR A 1003 -19.85 -14.56 -27.88
C THR A 1003 -20.30 -13.36 -28.73
N ALA A 1004 -21.44 -13.45 -29.42
CA ALA A 1004 -22.05 -12.39 -30.22
C ALA A 1004 -22.71 -11.28 -29.37
N ILE A 1005 -21.99 -10.75 -28.38
CA ILE A 1005 -22.53 -9.77 -27.42
C ILE A 1005 -22.92 -8.47 -28.14
N GLY A 1006 -24.17 -8.04 -27.92
CA GLY A 1006 -24.75 -6.85 -28.54
C GLY A 1006 -25.37 -7.08 -29.92
N TYR A 1007 -25.28 -8.29 -30.49
CA TYR A 1007 -26.00 -8.61 -31.73
C TYR A 1007 -27.43 -9.07 -31.41
N VAL A 1008 -28.40 -8.53 -32.15
CA VAL A 1008 -29.80 -8.95 -32.16
C VAL A 1008 -30.11 -9.75 -33.43
N LEU A 1009 -31.03 -10.71 -33.32
CA LEU A 1009 -31.61 -11.36 -34.49
C LEU A 1009 -32.54 -10.37 -35.21
N GLN A 1010 -32.44 -10.32 -36.53
CA GLN A 1010 -33.32 -9.57 -37.40
C GLN A 1010 -33.86 -10.47 -38.51
N GLU A 1011 -35.07 -10.18 -38.97
CA GLU A 1011 -35.72 -10.89 -40.06
C GLU A 1011 -36.34 -9.97 -41.11
N SER A 1012 -36.55 -10.51 -42.32
CA SER A 1012 -37.26 -9.85 -43.41
C SER A 1012 -37.80 -10.90 -44.39
N ASP A 1013 -38.87 -10.56 -45.13
CA ASP A 1013 -39.41 -11.42 -46.20
C ASP A 1013 -38.61 -11.31 -47.51
N VAL A 1014 -37.71 -10.33 -47.65
CA VAL A 1014 -36.79 -10.17 -48.79
C VAL A 1014 -35.39 -9.70 -48.34
N PRO A 1015 -34.28 -10.13 -48.98
CA PRO A 1015 -32.91 -9.86 -48.47
C PRO A 1015 -32.55 -8.37 -48.39
N ASP A 1016 -32.95 -7.59 -49.39
CA ASP A 1016 -32.62 -6.17 -49.53
C ASP A 1016 -33.70 -5.24 -48.94
N GLY A 1017 -34.64 -5.81 -48.17
CA GLY A 1017 -35.80 -5.09 -47.63
C GLY A 1017 -35.55 -4.36 -46.31
N LEU A 1018 -36.65 -3.90 -45.70
CA LEU A 1018 -36.64 -3.47 -44.31
C LEU A 1018 -36.48 -4.70 -43.39
N TRP A 1019 -35.44 -4.68 -42.57
CA TRP A 1019 -35.15 -5.70 -41.58
C TRP A 1019 -35.74 -5.30 -40.23
N GLN A 1020 -36.60 -6.15 -39.68
CA GLN A 1020 -37.26 -5.95 -38.40
C GLN A 1020 -36.55 -6.74 -37.30
N LEU A 1021 -36.80 -6.42 -36.03
CA LEU A 1021 -36.30 -7.21 -34.91
C LEU A 1021 -37.01 -8.58 -34.91
N GLY A 1022 -36.24 -9.66 -35.01
CA GLY A 1022 -36.77 -11.02 -34.89
C GLY A 1022 -36.98 -11.40 -33.42
N GLU A 1023 -37.51 -12.60 -33.18
CA GLU A 1023 -37.64 -13.11 -31.82
C GLU A 1023 -36.28 -13.20 -31.11
N GLY A 1024 -36.23 -12.69 -29.87
CA GLY A 1024 -35.06 -12.81 -29.01
C GLY A 1024 -34.74 -14.28 -28.65
N PRO A 1025 -33.54 -14.57 -28.13
CA PRO A 1025 -33.18 -15.93 -27.77
C PRO A 1025 -34.10 -16.47 -26.66
N MET A 1026 -34.81 -17.56 -26.96
CA MET A 1026 -35.63 -18.30 -26.00
C MET A 1026 -34.79 -18.95 -24.89
N GLY A 1027 -33.49 -19.18 -25.16
CA GLY A 1027 -32.54 -19.67 -24.18
C GLY A 1027 -31.14 -19.86 -24.75
N THR A 1028 -30.28 -20.46 -23.93
CA THR A 1028 -28.94 -20.91 -24.34
C THR A 1028 -28.83 -22.43 -24.21
N GLU A 1029 -28.23 -23.06 -25.22
CA GLU A 1029 -27.98 -24.50 -25.24
C GLU A 1029 -26.64 -24.78 -25.93
N ALA A 1030 -25.79 -25.59 -25.29
CA ALA A 1030 -24.48 -26.00 -25.78
C ALA A 1030 -23.57 -24.85 -26.27
N GLY A 1031 -23.60 -23.68 -25.64
CA GLY A 1031 -22.80 -22.51 -26.02
C GLY A 1031 -23.37 -21.67 -27.17
N LEU A 1032 -24.61 -21.92 -27.59
CA LEU A 1032 -25.35 -21.09 -28.54
C LEU A 1032 -26.56 -20.44 -27.87
N ASN A 1033 -26.77 -19.15 -28.16
CA ASN A 1033 -28.09 -18.53 -28.08
C ASN A 1033 -28.99 -19.20 -29.13
N PHE A 1034 -30.27 -19.43 -28.85
CA PHE A 1034 -31.21 -19.91 -29.86
C PHE A 1034 -32.64 -19.41 -29.68
N THR A 1035 -33.39 -19.36 -30.79
CA THR A 1035 -34.85 -19.24 -30.83
C THR A 1035 -35.44 -20.31 -31.76
N VAL A 1036 -36.76 -20.52 -31.72
CA VAL A 1036 -37.48 -21.52 -32.53
C VAL A 1036 -38.70 -20.86 -33.15
N VAL A 1037 -38.58 -20.49 -34.43
CA VAL A 1037 -39.70 -19.87 -35.17
C VAL A 1037 -40.57 -20.95 -35.83
N SER A 1038 -41.88 -20.76 -35.81
CA SER A 1038 -42.83 -21.64 -36.52
C SER A 1038 -42.58 -21.64 -38.03
N ALA A 1039 -42.74 -22.80 -38.67
CA ALA A 1039 -42.67 -22.92 -40.12
C ALA A 1039 -43.90 -22.26 -40.78
N THR A 1040 -43.67 -21.53 -41.88
CA THR A 1040 -44.71 -20.83 -42.65
C THR A 1040 -44.62 -21.22 -44.12
N ASN A 1041 -45.70 -21.01 -44.88
CA ASN A 1041 -45.73 -21.23 -46.33
C ASN A 1041 -45.05 -20.10 -47.14
N SER A 1042 -44.16 -19.32 -46.50
CA SER A 1042 -43.51 -18.12 -47.03
C SER A 1042 -42.02 -18.15 -46.74
N THR A 1043 -41.22 -17.65 -47.69
CA THR A 1043 -39.77 -17.49 -47.52
C THR A 1043 -39.47 -16.36 -46.54
N ARG A 1044 -38.64 -16.61 -45.53
CA ARG A 1044 -38.13 -15.62 -44.57
C ARG A 1044 -36.60 -15.65 -44.54
N PHE A 1045 -35.97 -14.50 -44.36
CA PHE A 1045 -34.54 -14.31 -44.26
C PHE A 1045 -34.15 -13.85 -42.86
N PHE A 1046 -32.98 -14.28 -42.37
CA PHE A 1046 -32.52 -14.03 -41.00
C PHE A 1046 -31.08 -13.53 -41.00
N ARG A 1047 -30.77 -12.53 -40.17
CA ARG A 1047 -29.41 -11.99 -39.97
C ARG A 1047 -29.17 -11.60 -38.51
N LEU A 1048 -27.90 -11.49 -38.13
CA LEU A 1048 -27.49 -10.85 -36.88
C LEU A 1048 -27.03 -9.43 -37.18
N SER A 1049 -27.54 -8.46 -36.43
CA SER A 1049 -27.19 -7.06 -36.55
C SER A 1049 -26.76 -6.52 -35.18
N LYS A 1050 -25.70 -5.73 -35.14
CA LYS A 1050 -25.28 -4.99 -33.95
C LYS A 1050 -25.64 -3.50 -34.18
N PRO A 1051 -26.31 -2.84 -33.23
CA PRO A 1051 -26.55 -1.39 -33.26
C PRO A 1051 -25.25 -0.58 -33.23
#